data_AF-A0A564KUH4-F1
#
_entry.id   AF-A0A564KUH4-F1
#
_cell.length_a   1.000
_cell.length_b   1.000
_cell.length_c   1.000
_cell.angle_alpha   90.00
_cell.angle_beta   90.00
_cell.angle_gamma   90.00
#
_symmetry.space_group_name_H-M   'P 1'
#
loop_
_entity.id
_entity.type
_entity.pdbx_description
1 polymer ?
#
loop_
_entity_poly.entity_id
_entity_poly.type
_entity_poly.pdbx_seq_one_letter_code
_entity_poly.pdbx_strand_id
1 'polypeptide(L)'
;MSQETPASPTEAKIKTKRRISPFWLLPVIALMIASWLIWTSYQDRGTTITIDFQSANGIVPGRTPIRYQGVEVGTVETISLSKDLSKIEVSASVKGDMKDALRKDTQFWLVTPKASLAGVSGLDALVGGNYIGMMPGQGDPEDHFVALDTQPKYHINNGELMIHLKSADLGSLTSGSLVYFRKIPVGRVYDFAINPNNQGVTIDVLIERRFTNLVKKESRFWNVSGVKADVSLSGAKVQLDSLSALVNGAIAFDSPDNSPEAQQNTDYHLYEDLAHSQRGVLVKLDLPDGAGLKAGSTPLMYQGLEVGQLSKLNLNPDGKVTGEMTVDPSVVSLLREKTLIQMKKPKISLDNPSVSALLTGTTFELVPGEGEPRSQFVVLPADKSLLEEPDVATVTLTAPESYGIDAGQPLILHGVQIGQVLERKLNTDGVTFQVAVMPEYRSLVRGDSKFVVNSRIDVKVGIDGVQFLGASASEWVNGGIRIIPGDKGAMQSRYPLYANQEKALENSMSDLPTTTLSLSAETLPDVQAGSVVLYRKFAVGEIITVQPRKDAFEINIHIKPEYRHLLTSNSVFWAEGGAKVQLNGSGLTVQASPLSRALKGAISFDNLSGASASARIDNKRVLYASETAARAVGGQITLHAFDAGKIAEGMPIRYLGIDIGQIQSLNLITAKNEVQAKAVLYPEYVNTFARAGTRFSVITPQISAAGVEHLDTLFQAYINVEPGRGSPRRDFEIQETTISDSRYIDGLSIIVEVPEAGSLGIGTPVLFRGLEVGTVTGLMLGSMSDRVMVQLRISKRYQYLVRNNSVFWLASGYSLDFGLIGGVVKTGTFNQFIRGGIAFATPPGTPLAPKAQDGKHFLLLESEPKEWREWGTALPR
;
A
#
# COMPACT_ATOMS: atom_id res chain seq x y z
N MET A 1 129.10 34.73 -144.86
CA MET A 1 128.75 35.73 -145.89
C MET A 1 127.25 35.73 -146.08
N SER A 2 126.71 36.91 -146.40
CA SER A 2 125.42 37.20 -147.05
C SER A 2 124.32 37.84 -146.18
N GLN A 3 123.91 39.00 -146.71
CA GLN A 3 123.11 40.13 -146.24
C GLN A 3 121.60 40.03 -146.49
N GLU A 4 120.87 40.84 -145.70
CA GLU A 4 119.67 41.67 -146.03
C GLU A 4 118.33 40.98 -146.43
N THR A 5 117.12 41.54 -146.22
CA THR A 5 116.59 42.91 -145.97
C THR A 5 115.21 42.80 -145.21
N PRO A 6 114.39 43.85 -144.93
CA PRO A 6 113.67 44.03 -143.65
C PRO A 6 112.13 43.94 -143.73
N ALA A 7 111.43 43.96 -142.59
CA ALA A 7 109.97 44.19 -142.54
C ALA A 7 109.51 44.91 -141.24
N SER A 8 108.59 45.86 -141.42
CA SER A 8 108.04 46.82 -140.44
C SER A 8 106.88 46.27 -139.58
N PRO A 9 106.46 46.98 -138.50
CA PRO A 9 105.76 46.42 -137.33
C PRO A 9 104.25 46.75 -137.23
N THR A 10 103.53 46.09 -136.30
CA THR A 10 102.17 46.50 -135.84
C THR A 10 101.96 46.12 -134.36
N GLU A 11 101.52 47.08 -133.54
CA GLU A 11 101.33 47.01 -132.07
C GLU A 11 100.03 46.31 -131.62
N ALA A 12 100.01 45.76 -130.39
CA ALA A 12 98.79 45.47 -129.62
C ALA A 12 98.97 45.76 -128.11
N LYS A 13 98.06 46.57 -127.54
CA LYS A 13 97.99 46.96 -126.11
C LYS A 13 97.32 45.87 -125.25
N ILE A 14 97.94 45.48 -124.13
CA ILE A 14 97.36 44.59 -123.11
C ILE A 14 97.12 45.36 -121.79
N LYS A 15 95.85 45.38 -121.33
CA LYS A 15 95.40 45.86 -120.01
C LYS A 15 95.18 44.65 -119.08
N THR A 16 95.78 44.62 -117.90
CA THR A 16 95.49 43.63 -116.84
C THR A 16 94.67 44.27 -115.70
N LYS A 17 93.42 43.83 -115.53
CA LYS A 17 92.53 44.17 -114.40
C LYS A 17 92.70 43.14 -113.28
N ARG A 18 93.06 43.56 -112.06
CA ARG A 18 92.88 42.75 -110.83
C ARG A 18 91.40 42.84 -110.41
N ARG A 19 90.64 41.76 -110.60
CA ARG A 19 89.33 41.56 -109.96
C ARG A 19 89.48 40.46 -108.91
N ILE A 20 89.14 40.77 -107.66
CA ILE A 20 88.93 39.77 -106.61
C ILE A 20 87.67 38.99 -107.02
N SER A 21 87.78 37.66 -107.10
CA SER A 21 86.66 36.80 -107.50
C SER A 21 85.48 36.96 -106.51
N PRO A 22 84.22 37.08 -106.97
CA PRO A 22 83.03 37.14 -106.11
C PRO A 22 82.88 35.95 -105.17
N PHE A 23 83.59 34.84 -105.43
CA PHE A 23 83.56 33.64 -104.59
C PHE A 23 84.11 33.86 -103.16
N TRP A 24 84.91 34.92 -102.93
CA TRP A 24 85.45 35.28 -101.61
C TRP A 24 84.48 36.10 -100.73
N LEU A 25 83.29 36.46 -101.24
CA LEU A 25 82.26 37.17 -100.47
C LEU A 25 81.48 36.21 -99.55
N LEU A 26 81.37 34.94 -99.95
CA LEU A 26 80.60 33.92 -99.25
C LEU A 26 81.20 33.52 -97.87
N PRO A 27 82.54 33.35 -97.71
CA PRO A 27 83.16 33.12 -96.41
C PRO A 27 83.00 34.30 -95.45
N VAL A 28 83.08 35.54 -95.96
CA VAL A 28 82.95 36.76 -95.15
C VAL A 28 81.50 36.95 -94.67
N ILE A 29 80.51 36.71 -95.53
CA ILE A 29 79.09 36.73 -95.13
C ILE A 29 78.82 35.63 -94.12
N ALA A 30 79.32 34.41 -94.33
CA ALA A 30 79.17 33.31 -93.36
C ALA A 30 79.78 33.66 -91.99
N LEU A 31 80.93 34.33 -91.96
CA LEU A 31 81.60 34.75 -90.73
C LEU A 31 80.83 35.88 -90.02
N MET A 32 80.22 36.81 -90.76
CA MET A 32 79.34 37.83 -90.18
C MET A 32 78.06 37.23 -89.61
N ILE A 33 77.43 36.27 -90.31
CA ILE A 33 76.25 35.57 -89.80
C ILE A 33 76.60 34.73 -88.58
N ALA A 34 77.73 34.03 -88.58
CA ALA A 34 78.20 33.26 -87.43
C ALA A 34 78.50 34.16 -86.22
N SER A 35 79.18 35.30 -86.43
CA SER A 35 79.44 36.27 -85.35
C SER A 35 78.16 36.90 -84.81
N TRP A 36 77.19 37.18 -85.69
CA TRP A 36 75.88 37.69 -85.28
C TRP A 36 75.11 36.65 -84.46
N LEU A 37 75.06 35.39 -84.92
CA LEU A 37 74.44 34.28 -84.17
C LEU A 37 75.12 34.03 -82.82
N ILE A 38 76.44 34.17 -82.72
CA ILE A 38 77.17 34.07 -81.44
C ILE A 38 76.77 35.22 -80.50
N TRP A 39 76.63 36.45 -81.00
CA TRP A 39 76.24 37.60 -80.19
C TRP A 39 74.79 37.52 -79.71
N THR A 40 73.85 37.15 -80.59
CA THR A 40 72.44 36.96 -80.19
C THR A 40 72.31 35.79 -79.22
N SER A 41 73.02 34.67 -79.46
CA SER A 41 73.06 33.53 -78.54
C SER A 41 73.71 33.85 -77.19
N TYR A 42 74.51 34.91 -77.07
CA TYR A 42 75.06 35.38 -75.80
C TYR A 42 74.09 36.31 -75.05
N GLN A 43 73.32 37.14 -75.77
CA GLN A 43 72.30 38.01 -75.18
C GLN A 43 71.03 37.25 -74.75
N ASP A 44 70.68 36.16 -75.43
CA ASP A 44 69.47 35.36 -75.11
C ASP A 44 69.68 34.31 -73.99
N ARG A 45 70.83 34.30 -73.31
CA ARG A 45 71.07 33.39 -72.17
C ARG A 45 70.36 33.90 -70.91
N GLY A 46 69.39 33.15 -70.42
CA GLY A 46 68.80 33.34 -69.09
C GLY A 46 69.82 33.24 -67.96
N THR A 47 69.48 33.76 -66.78
CA THR A 47 70.30 33.61 -65.56
C THR A 47 69.92 32.30 -64.88
N THR A 48 70.88 31.39 -64.75
CA THR A 48 70.68 30.13 -64.00
C THR A 48 70.77 30.40 -62.51
N ILE A 49 69.75 29.98 -61.76
CA ILE A 49 69.70 30.01 -60.30
C ILE A 49 69.52 28.60 -59.76
N THR A 50 69.93 28.39 -58.52
CA THR A 50 69.71 27.14 -57.78
C THR A 50 68.77 27.41 -56.61
N ILE A 51 67.72 26.59 -56.48
CA ILE A 51 66.73 26.70 -55.41
C ILE A 51 66.69 25.38 -54.64
N ASP A 52 66.99 25.44 -53.34
CA ASP A 52 66.91 24.33 -52.41
C ASP A 52 65.45 24.05 -52.01
N PHE A 53 64.95 22.86 -52.33
CA PHE A 53 63.65 22.36 -51.86
C PHE A 53 63.82 21.18 -50.89
N GLN A 54 62.91 21.04 -49.93
CA GLN A 54 62.84 19.83 -49.09
C GLN A 54 62.31 18.60 -49.86
N SER A 55 61.44 18.82 -50.87
CA SER A 55 60.90 17.76 -51.73
C SER A 55 60.69 18.29 -53.17
N ALA A 56 60.91 17.44 -54.19
CA ALA A 56 60.72 17.79 -55.60
C ALA A 56 59.45 17.19 -56.20
N ASN A 57 58.46 16.89 -55.35
CA ASN A 57 57.21 16.27 -55.79
C ASN A 57 56.47 17.17 -56.80
N GLY A 58 56.41 16.69 -58.05
CA GLY A 58 55.76 17.36 -59.18
C GLY A 58 56.56 18.53 -59.78
N ILE A 59 57.85 18.67 -59.47
CA ILE A 59 58.78 19.53 -60.23
C ILE A 59 59.37 18.69 -61.36
N VAL A 60 59.27 19.16 -62.60
CA VAL A 60 59.71 18.44 -63.80
C VAL A 60 60.65 19.32 -64.63
N PRO A 61 61.89 18.86 -64.91
CA PRO A 61 62.83 19.55 -65.80
C PRO A 61 62.20 19.88 -67.16
N GLY A 62 62.37 21.13 -67.60
CA GLY A 62 61.85 21.66 -68.87
C GLY A 62 60.34 21.89 -68.92
N ARG A 63 59.60 21.64 -67.82
CA ARG A 63 58.13 21.80 -67.79
C ARG A 63 57.60 22.64 -66.62
N THR A 64 58.28 22.68 -65.49
CA THR A 64 57.82 23.46 -64.33
C THR A 64 58.22 24.92 -64.49
N PRO A 65 57.26 25.86 -64.62
CA PRO A 65 57.57 27.28 -64.74
C PRO A 65 57.82 27.90 -63.37
N ILE A 66 58.66 28.92 -63.33
CA ILE A 66 58.73 29.90 -62.24
C ILE A 66 57.77 31.03 -62.61
N ARG A 67 56.84 31.36 -61.70
CA ARG A 67 55.84 32.42 -61.90
C ARG A 67 55.94 33.51 -60.86
N TYR A 68 55.91 34.75 -61.32
CA TYR A 68 55.74 35.94 -60.48
C TYR A 68 54.39 36.58 -60.83
N GLN A 69 53.51 36.75 -59.84
CA GLN A 69 52.16 37.31 -60.03
C GLN A 69 51.36 36.67 -61.18
N GLY A 70 51.52 35.36 -61.40
CA GLY A 70 50.84 34.60 -62.46
C GLY A 70 51.55 34.63 -63.83
N VAL A 71 52.62 35.41 -63.99
CA VAL A 71 53.40 35.50 -65.24
C VAL A 71 54.60 34.56 -65.20
N GLU A 72 54.85 33.82 -66.29
CA GLU A 72 56.01 32.94 -66.42
C GLU A 72 57.31 33.72 -66.63
N VAL A 73 58.18 33.66 -65.63
CA VAL A 73 59.45 34.40 -65.53
C VAL A 73 60.68 33.50 -65.61
N GLY A 74 60.50 32.18 -65.57
CA GLY A 74 61.58 31.20 -65.74
C GLY A 74 61.06 29.78 -65.87
N THR A 75 61.98 28.83 -66.07
CA THR A 75 61.65 27.40 -66.21
C THR A 75 62.74 26.56 -65.54
N VAL A 76 62.33 25.49 -64.86
CA VAL A 76 63.27 24.54 -64.25
C VAL A 76 64.06 23.81 -65.33
N GLU A 77 65.39 23.75 -65.18
CA GLU A 77 66.29 23.09 -66.13
C GLU A 77 66.70 21.70 -65.65
N THR A 78 67.13 21.57 -64.39
CA THR A 78 67.61 20.30 -63.82
C THR A 78 67.22 20.16 -62.36
N ILE A 79 67.20 18.92 -61.89
CA ILE A 79 66.95 18.58 -60.49
C ILE A 79 68.06 17.62 -60.05
N SER A 80 68.77 17.97 -59.01
CA SER A 80 69.80 17.14 -58.38
C SER A 80 69.56 17.04 -56.89
N LEU A 81 70.00 15.92 -56.30
CA LEU A 81 70.01 15.77 -54.85
C LEU A 81 71.32 16.38 -54.32
N SER A 82 71.26 17.15 -53.24
CA SER A 82 72.44 17.72 -52.59
C SER A 82 73.38 16.60 -52.13
N LYS A 83 74.68 16.91 -51.96
CA LYS A 83 75.70 15.90 -51.63
C LYS A 83 75.45 15.18 -50.29
N ASP A 84 74.78 15.85 -49.36
CA ASP A 84 74.41 15.33 -48.03
C ASP A 84 73.03 14.66 -48.02
N LEU A 85 72.37 14.53 -49.19
CA LEU A 85 71.05 13.92 -49.38
C LEU A 85 69.93 14.58 -48.57
N SER A 86 70.16 15.78 -48.02
CA SER A 86 69.22 16.47 -47.13
C SER A 86 68.27 17.42 -47.86
N LYS A 87 68.63 17.84 -49.08
CA LYS A 87 67.89 18.81 -49.88
C LYS A 87 67.92 18.46 -51.37
N ILE A 88 66.96 19.00 -52.11
CA ILE A 88 66.89 18.86 -53.56
C ILE A 88 67.22 20.21 -54.18
N GLU A 89 68.35 20.26 -54.87
CA GLU A 89 68.85 21.42 -55.62
C GLU A 89 68.14 21.45 -56.98
N VAL A 90 67.30 22.45 -57.18
CA VAL A 90 66.59 22.67 -58.44
C VAL A 90 67.26 23.83 -59.17
N SER A 91 67.95 23.54 -60.27
CA SER A 91 68.50 24.59 -61.12
C SER A 91 67.44 25.05 -62.13
N ALA A 92 67.22 26.35 -62.21
CA ALA A 92 66.22 26.94 -63.09
C ALA A 92 66.79 28.14 -63.85
N SER A 93 66.33 28.32 -65.08
CA SER A 93 66.68 29.45 -65.92
C SER A 93 65.61 30.52 -65.80
N VAL A 94 66.03 31.69 -65.35
CA VAL A 94 65.19 32.88 -65.21
C VAL A 94 65.49 33.82 -66.36
N LYS A 95 64.45 34.42 -66.95
CA LYS A 95 64.57 35.36 -68.06
C LYS A 95 65.44 36.56 -67.67
N GLY A 96 66.21 37.10 -68.61
CA GLY A 96 67.19 38.15 -68.34
C GLY A 96 66.60 39.46 -67.80
N ASP A 97 65.33 39.73 -68.08
CA ASP A 97 64.57 40.88 -67.55
C ASP A 97 64.26 40.76 -66.05
N MET A 98 64.34 39.55 -65.49
CA MET A 98 64.08 39.27 -64.07
C MET A 98 65.35 39.17 -63.24
N LYS A 99 66.53 39.39 -63.84
CA LYS A 99 67.83 39.33 -63.16
C LYS A 99 67.93 40.31 -62.00
N ASP A 100 67.38 41.51 -62.13
CA ASP A 100 67.40 42.52 -61.06
C ASP A 100 66.51 42.16 -59.86
N ALA A 101 65.54 41.26 -60.06
CA ALA A 101 64.63 40.77 -59.03
C ALA A 101 65.18 39.57 -58.26
N LEU A 102 66.33 39.00 -58.65
CA LEU A 102 67.03 37.91 -57.97
C LEU A 102 67.97 38.49 -56.90
N ARG A 103 67.39 38.87 -55.76
CA ARG A 103 68.08 39.44 -54.59
C ARG A 103 68.03 38.52 -53.39
N LYS A 104 68.92 38.68 -52.42
CA LYS A 104 69.00 37.88 -51.19
C LYS A 104 67.65 37.58 -50.50
N ASP A 105 66.74 38.55 -50.40
CA ASP A 105 65.43 38.34 -49.74
C ASP A 105 64.33 37.83 -50.70
N THR A 106 64.70 37.37 -51.89
CA THR A 106 63.76 36.82 -52.87
C THR A 106 63.30 35.46 -52.40
N GLN A 107 61.98 35.33 -52.25
CA GLN A 107 61.36 34.13 -51.70
C GLN A 107 60.81 33.27 -52.84
N PHE A 108 61.11 31.99 -52.79
CA PHE A 108 60.55 30.98 -53.68
C PHE A 108 59.72 29.98 -52.88
N TRP A 109 58.62 29.48 -53.44
CA TRP A 109 57.84 28.40 -52.83
C TRP A 109 57.19 27.53 -53.90
N LEU A 110 56.98 26.25 -53.61
CA LEU A 110 56.27 25.36 -54.53
C LEU A 110 54.76 25.58 -54.40
N VAL A 111 54.09 25.90 -55.52
CA VAL A 111 52.63 25.97 -55.57
C VAL A 111 52.09 24.65 -56.12
N THR A 112 51.37 23.94 -55.25
CA THR A 112 50.66 22.70 -55.58
C THR A 112 49.14 22.93 -55.54
N PRO A 113 48.35 22.24 -56.38
CA PRO A 113 46.90 22.34 -56.34
C PRO A 113 46.38 21.75 -55.01
N LYS A 114 45.62 22.55 -54.25
CA LYS A 114 45.00 22.11 -52.99
C LYS A 114 43.49 22.10 -53.15
N ALA A 115 42.89 20.92 -52.99
CA ALA A 115 41.45 20.77 -52.87
C ALA A 115 41.07 20.81 -51.38
N SER A 116 40.24 21.79 -51.00
CA SER A 116 39.61 21.84 -49.67
C SER A 116 38.11 22.10 -49.82
N LEU A 117 37.30 21.60 -48.88
CA LEU A 117 35.85 21.87 -48.87
C LEU A 117 35.52 23.35 -48.59
N ALA A 118 36.45 24.13 -48.02
CA ALA A 118 36.29 25.56 -47.74
C ALA A 118 36.59 26.46 -48.96
N GLY A 119 37.17 25.90 -50.04
CA GLY A 119 37.56 26.62 -51.25
C GLY A 119 38.70 25.96 -52.00
N VAL A 120 38.80 26.24 -53.30
CA VAL A 120 39.86 25.75 -54.18
C VAL A 120 40.96 26.80 -54.29
N SER A 121 42.18 26.44 -53.87
CA SER A 121 43.37 27.30 -53.97
C SER A 121 44.31 26.72 -55.02
N GLY A 122 44.85 27.56 -55.92
CA GLY A 122 45.75 27.11 -56.98
C GLY A 122 45.07 26.37 -58.13
N LEU A 123 43.85 26.79 -58.53
CA LEU A 123 43.11 26.21 -59.66
C LEU A 123 43.94 26.24 -60.97
N ASP A 124 44.79 27.25 -61.14
CA ASP A 124 45.72 27.38 -62.26
C ASP A 124 46.70 26.19 -62.36
N ALA A 125 47.06 25.58 -61.22
CA ALA A 125 47.92 24.40 -61.16
C ALA A 125 47.15 23.09 -61.45
N LEU A 126 45.81 23.11 -61.38
CA LEU A 126 44.97 21.96 -61.74
C LEU A 126 44.98 21.71 -63.26
N VAL A 127 45.09 22.78 -64.06
CA VAL A 127 45.16 22.71 -65.53
C VAL A 127 46.62 22.77 -66.03
N GLY A 128 47.48 23.55 -65.36
CA GLY A 128 48.86 23.80 -65.79
C GLY A 128 49.96 22.99 -65.10
N GLY A 129 49.64 22.18 -64.07
CA GLY A 129 50.62 21.48 -63.23
C GLY A 129 51.27 22.37 -62.17
N ASN A 130 52.13 21.79 -61.32
CA ASN A 130 52.84 22.52 -60.27
C ASN A 130 53.76 23.59 -60.87
N TYR A 131 53.89 24.72 -60.17
CA TYR A 131 54.80 25.80 -60.54
C TYR A 131 55.50 26.36 -59.29
N ILE A 132 56.63 27.04 -59.48
CA ILE A 132 57.34 27.69 -58.40
C ILE A 132 56.91 29.16 -58.36
N GLY A 133 56.36 29.62 -57.23
CA GLY A 133 56.07 31.01 -56.99
C GLY A 133 57.34 31.78 -56.63
N MET A 134 57.46 33.01 -57.13
CA MET A 134 58.53 33.95 -56.80
C MET A 134 57.92 35.18 -56.08
N MET A 135 58.64 35.75 -55.13
CA MET A 135 58.38 37.09 -54.59
C MET A 135 59.72 37.84 -54.46
N PRO A 136 59.96 38.90 -55.25
CA PRO A 136 61.15 39.71 -55.17
C PRO A 136 61.30 40.34 -53.79
N GLY A 137 62.52 40.30 -53.25
CA GLY A 137 62.88 40.96 -52.01
C GLY A 137 63.90 42.08 -52.22
N GLN A 138 64.42 42.61 -51.12
CA GLN A 138 65.54 43.55 -51.13
C GLN A 138 66.88 42.79 -50.98
N GLY A 139 68.00 43.50 -51.06
CA GLY A 139 69.34 42.96 -50.79
C GLY A 139 70.26 42.84 -52.00
N ASP A 140 71.40 42.17 -51.80
CA ASP A 140 72.44 41.97 -52.81
C ASP A 140 72.00 40.92 -53.86
N PRO A 141 72.55 40.94 -55.10
CA PRO A 141 72.30 39.90 -56.09
C PRO A 141 72.71 38.53 -55.58
N GLU A 142 71.83 37.54 -55.74
CA GLU A 142 72.04 36.17 -55.25
C GLU A 142 71.59 35.18 -56.33
N ASP A 143 72.28 34.06 -56.46
CA ASP A 143 71.97 32.98 -57.41
C ASP A 143 71.57 31.66 -56.73
N HIS A 144 71.68 31.59 -55.39
CA HIS A 144 71.32 30.42 -54.59
C HIS A 144 70.22 30.77 -53.56
N PHE A 145 69.10 30.06 -53.61
CA PHE A 145 67.91 30.35 -52.80
C PHE A 145 67.43 29.14 -52.03
N VAL A 146 66.71 29.37 -50.92
CA VAL A 146 66.01 28.31 -50.18
C VAL A 146 64.51 28.52 -50.32
N ALA A 147 63.80 27.48 -50.74
CA ALA A 147 62.35 27.55 -50.88
C ALA A 147 61.64 27.52 -49.51
N LEU A 148 60.59 28.34 -49.37
CA LEU A 148 59.67 28.32 -48.24
C LEU A 148 58.71 27.13 -48.33
N ASP A 149 58.36 26.58 -47.16
CA ASP A 149 57.43 25.45 -47.06
C ASP A 149 55.99 25.81 -47.44
N THR A 150 55.60 27.07 -47.23
CA THR A 150 54.28 27.59 -47.57
C THR A 150 54.37 28.99 -48.14
N GLN A 151 53.35 29.38 -48.90
CA GLN A 151 53.25 30.73 -49.42
C GLN A 151 53.23 31.75 -48.26
N PRO A 152 54.06 32.81 -48.30
CA PRO A 152 54.03 33.85 -47.28
C PRO A 152 52.66 34.55 -47.22
N LYS A 153 52.06 34.64 -46.03
CA LYS A 153 50.78 35.34 -45.80
C LYS A 153 51.03 36.85 -45.76
N TYR A 154 50.59 37.60 -46.77
CA TYR A 154 50.63 39.06 -46.77
C TYR A 154 49.30 39.63 -46.25
N HIS A 155 49.34 40.48 -45.22
CA HIS A 155 48.16 41.20 -44.71
C HIS A 155 48.21 42.67 -45.12
N ILE A 156 47.28 43.08 -45.98
CA ILE A 156 46.98 44.49 -46.24
C ILE A 156 45.79 44.83 -45.35
N ASN A 157 46.00 45.68 -44.35
CA ASN A 157 44.89 46.15 -43.51
C ASN A 157 43.95 47.04 -44.34
N ASN A 158 42.83 46.46 -44.77
CA ASN A 158 41.81 47.13 -45.58
C ASN A 158 40.62 47.67 -44.75
N GLY A 159 40.81 47.89 -43.44
CA GLY A 159 39.77 48.39 -42.54
C GLY A 159 38.87 47.30 -41.94
N GLU A 160 39.33 46.06 -41.91
CA GLU A 160 38.70 44.94 -41.19
C GLU A 160 39.00 45.05 -39.68
N LEU A 161 38.09 44.55 -38.83
CA LEU A 161 38.27 44.55 -37.38
C LEU A 161 38.82 43.19 -36.93
N MET A 162 40.01 43.22 -36.33
CA MET A 162 40.67 42.08 -35.71
C MET A 162 40.29 42.02 -34.23
N ILE A 163 39.75 40.89 -33.76
CA ILE A 163 39.46 40.64 -32.35
C ILE A 163 40.06 39.30 -31.91
N HIS A 164 40.29 39.15 -30.61
CA HIS A 164 40.87 37.95 -30.03
C HIS A 164 39.85 37.25 -29.15
N LEU A 165 39.57 35.98 -29.43
CA LEU A 165 38.68 35.17 -28.61
C LEU A 165 39.49 34.23 -27.72
N LYS A 166 39.24 34.26 -26.41
CA LYS A 166 39.87 33.40 -25.41
C LYS A 166 38.96 32.22 -25.10
N SER A 167 39.49 31.01 -25.25
CA SER A 167 38.80 29.75 -24.98
C SER A 167 39.71 28.78 -24.21
N ALA A 168 39.12 27.81 -23.52
CA ALA A 168 39.86 26.72 -22.87
C ALA A 168 40.51 25.77 -23.90
N ASP A 169 39.86 25.59 -25.04
CA ASP A 169 40.37 24.82 -26.18
C ASP A 169 39.92 25.42 -27.53
N LEU A 170 40.43 24.88 -28.64
CA LEU A 170 40.07 25.33 -30.00
C LEU A 170 38.67 24.82 -30.45
N GLY A 171 38.15 23.77 -29.80
CA GLY A 171 36.97 23.04 -30.25
C GLY A 171 37.14 22.48 -31.67
N SER A 172 36.10 22.63 -32.48
CA SER A 172 36.05 22.24 -33.91
C SER A 172 36.31 23.39 -34.87
N LEU A 173 36.87 24.50 -34.37
CA LEU A 173 37.20 25.67 -35.19
C LEU A 173 38.50 25.44 -35.97
N THR A 174 38.49 25.84 -37.23
CA THR A 174 39.63 25.83 -38.16
C THR A 174 39.94 27.24 -38.70
N SER A 175 41.12 27.45 -39.27
CA SER A 175 41.41 28.69 -40.00
C SER A 175 40.46 28.79 -41.20
N GLY A 176 39.69 29.89 -41.28
CA GLY A 176 38.61 30.07 -42.23
C GLY A 176 37.20 29.76 -41.70
N SER A 177 37.04 29.29 -40.46
CA SER A 177 35.71 29.12 -39.82
C SER A 177 34.92 30.42 -39.89
N LEU A 178 33.62 30.35 -40.20
CA LEU A 178 32.81 31.55 -40.35
C LEU A 178 32.35 32.12 -39.01
N VAL A 179 32.22 33.44 -38.95
CA VAL A 179 31.64 34.16 -37.83
C VAL A 179 30.28 34.74 -38.22
N TYR A 180 29.25 34.41 -37.45
CA TYR A 180 27.87 34.74 -37.72
C TYR A 180 27.31 35.79 -36.77
N PHE A 181 26.56 36.74 -37.31
CA PHE A 181 25.64 37.59 -36.56
C PHE A 181 24.24 37.37 -37.10
N ARG A 182 23.29 36.95 -36.25
CA ARG A 182 21.92 36.60 -36.67
C ARG A 182 21.87 35.66 -37.90
N LYS A 183 22.75 34.65 -37.91
CA LYS A 183 22.94 33.67 -39.01
C LYS A 183 23.46 34.24 -40.34
N ILE A 184 23.93 35.49 -40.37
CA ILE A 184 24.60 36.11 -41.53
C ILE A 184 26.11 36.03 -41.32
N PRO A 185 26.91 35.52 -42.29
CA PRO A 185 28.36 35.49 -42.17
C PRO A 185 28.91 36.92 -42.25
N VAL A 186 29.57 37.36 -41.19
CA VAL A 186 30.10 38.72 -41.03
C VAL A 186 31.61 38.77 -40.84
N GLY A 187 32.26 37.61 -40.71
CA GLY A 187 33.70 37.50 -40.53
C GLY A 187 34.17 36.05 -40.60
N ARG A 188 35.44 35.84 -40.29
CA ARG A 188 36.09 34.52 -40.29
C ARG A 188 37.21 34.42 -39.26
N VAL A 189 37.47 33.21 -38.78
CA VAL A 189 38.68 32.89 -38.02
C VAL A 189 39.88 33.04 -38.96
N TYR A 190 40.79 33.92 -38.59
CA TYR A 190 42.01 34.20 -39.32
C TYR A 190 43.12 33.21 -38.94
N ASP A 191 43.40 33.10 -37.64
CA ASP A 191 44.42 32.22 -37.09
C ASP A 191 44.07 31.78 -35.65
N PHE A 192 44.86 30.88 -35.09
CA PHE A 192 44.77 30.53 -33.68
C PHE A 192 46.14 30.11 -33.13
N ALA A 193 46.37 30.41 -31.86
CA ALA A 193 47.62 30.07 -31.18
C ALA A 193 47.34 29.59 -29.75
N ILE A 194 48.13 28.63 -29.28
CA ILE A 194 48.13 28.22 -27.87
C ILE A 194 48.74 29.37 -27.05
N ASN A 195 48.10 29.72 -25.94
CA ASN A 195 48.58 30.77 -25.07
C ASN A 195 49.97 30.41 -24.49
N PRO A 196 50.89 31.37 -24.27
CA PRO A 196 52.24 31.08 -23.76
C PRO A 196 52.31 30.34 -22.42
N ASN A 197 51.22 30.39 -21.63
CA ASN A 197 51.09 29.70 -20.35
C ASN A 197 50.56 28.25 -20.47
N ASN A 198 50.36 27.74 -21.69
CA ASN A 198 49.68 26.47 -22.01
C ASN A 198 48.28 26.33 -21.39
N GLN A 199 47.66 27.43 -20.97
CA GLN A 199 46.30 27.47 -20.43
C GLN A 199 45.40 28.18 -21.44
N GLY A 200 44.80 27.39 -22.33
CA GLY A 200 43.84 27.86 -23.33
C GLY A 200 44.45 28.27 -24.67
N VAL A 201 43.56 28.71 -25.56
CA VAL A 201 43.84 29.09 -26.94
C VAL A 201 43.33 30.51 -27.18
N THR A 202 44.12 31.31 -27.89
CA THR A 202 43.66 32.58 -28.47
C THR A 202 43.30 32.34 -29.93
N ILE A 203 42.07 32.69 -30.30
CA ILE A 203 41.53 32.54 -31.64
C ILE A 203 41.38 33.94 -32.23
N ASP A 204 42.09 34.19 -33.30
CA ASP A 204 42.13 35.46 -34.00
C ASP A 204 40.96 35.50 -35.00
N VAL A 205 40.00 36.40 -34.78
CA VAL A 205 38.83 36.58 -35.64
C VAL A 205 38.86 37.90 -36.38
N LEU A 206 38.65 37.84 -37.69
CA LEU A 206 38.60 38.99 -38.58
C LEU A 206 37.16 39.25 -39.02
N ILE A 207 36.62 40.41 -38.65
CA ILE A 207 35.28 40.89 -39.01
C ILE A 207 35.38 41.81 -40.22
N GLU A 208 34.52 41.61 -41.22
CA GLU A 208 34.54 42.42 -42.43
C GLU A 208 34.24 43.90 -42.12
N ARG A 209 34.88 44.82 -42.86
CA ARG A 209 34.76 46.28 -42.68
C ARG A 209 33.32 46.81 -42.54
N ARG A 210 32.36 46.23 -43.25
CA ARG A 210 30.95 46.65 -43.24
C ARG A 210 30.16 46.22 -42.00
N PHE A 211 30.73 45.32 -41.19
CA PHE A 211 30.07 44.72 -40.02
C PHE A 211 30.78 45.04 -38.70
N THR A 212 31.82 45.88 -38.72
CA THR A 212 32.60 46.23 -37.53
C THR A 212 31.75 46.92 -36.46
N ASN A 213 30.75 47.70 -36.87
CA ASN A 213 29.81 48.38 -35.98
C ASN A 213 28.88 47.42 -35.20
N LEU A 214 28.74 46.16 -35.64
CA LEU A 214 27.95 45.16 -34.95
C LEU A 214 28.65 44.70 -33.66
N VAL A 215 29.98 44.67 -33.65
CA VAL A 215 30.74 44.21 -32.48
C VAL A 215 30.88 45.35 -31.48
N LYS A 216 30.26 45.17 -30.31
CA LYS A 216 30.32 46.07 -29.16
C LYS A 216 31.21 45.52 -28.04
N LYS A 217 31.60 46.35 -27.08
CA LYS A 217 32.40 45.94 -25.90
C LYS A 217 31.76 44.82 -25.08
N GLU A 218 30.44 44.80 -24.98
CA GLU A 218 29.69 43.76 -24.26
C GLU A 218 29.12 42.66 -25.16
N SER A 219 29.73 42.45 -26.33
CA SER A 219 29.36 41.33 -27.19
C SER A 219 29.75 40.00 -26.55
N ARG A 220 28.91 38.98 -26.72
CA ARG A 220 29.20 37.62 -26.28
C ARG A 220 29.31 36.72 -27.51
N PHE A 221 30.42 35.98 -27.57
CA PHE A 221 30.72 35.05 -28.65
C PHE A 221 30.52 33.63 -28.13
N TRP A 222 29.86 32.76 -28.89
CA TRP A 222 29.75 31.35 -28.54
C TRP A 222 30.01 30.45 -29.73
N ASN A 223 30.46 29.24 -29.43
CA ASN A 223 30.69 28.21 -30.42
C ASN A 223 29.34 27.63 -30.90
N VAL A 224 29.15 27.54 -32.22
CA VAL A 224 27.96 26.91 -32.85
C VAL A 224 28.34 25.71 -33.71
N SER A 225 29.53 25.16 -33.47
CA SER A 225 30.07 24.04 -34.23
C SER A 225 29.55 22.70 -33.71
N GLY A 226 29.27 21.77 -34.62
CA GLY A 226 28.80 20.41 -34.31
C GLY A 226 27.28 20.21 -34.39
N VAL A 227 26.82 18.97 -34.17
CA VAL A 227 25.40 18.61 -34.11
C VAL A 227 24.98 18.52 -32.64
N LYS A 228 23.98 19.30 -32.25
CA LYS A 228 23.25 19.06 -31.00
C LYS A 228 21.97 18.31 -31.31
N ALA A 229 21.92 17.06 -30.86
CA ALA A 229 20.74 16.20 -30.95
C ALA A 229 20.19 16.02 -29.54
N ASP A 230 19.09 16.71 -29.23
CA ASP A 230 18.36 16.48 -28.00
C ASP A 230 17.40 15.32 -28.21
N VAL A 231 17.84 14.14 -27.76
CA VAL A 231 17.03 12.92 -27.80
C VAL A 231 16.30 12.79 -26.47
N SER A 232 15.02 13.14 -26.46
CA SER A 232 14.13 13.02 -25.31
C SER A 232 13.09 11.93 -25.55
N LEU A 233 12.46 11.43 -24.47
CA LEU A 233 11.35 10.48 -24.58
C LEU A 233 10.10 11.10 -25.24
N SER A 234 10.01 12.43 -25.28
CA SER A 234 9.00 13.20 -26.02
C SER A 234 9.33 13.37 -27.52
N GLY A 235 10.49 12.90 -27.98
CA GLY A 235 10.94 12.99 -29.38
C GLY A 235 12.40 13.43 -29.50
N ALA A 236 12.97 13.21 -30.69
CA ALA A 236 14.31 13.68 -31.04
C ALA A 236 14.22 15.03 -31.75
N LYS A 237 14.73 16.08 -31.11
CA LYS A 237 14.91 17.39 -31.75
C LYS A 237 16.35 17.52 -32.20
N VAL A 238 16.56 17.43 -33.52
CA VAL A 238 17.86 17.66 -34.12
C VAL A 238 17.87 19.08 -34.68
N GLN A 239 18.60 19.98 -34.03
CA GLN A 239 18.79 21.34 -34.54
C GLN A 239 20.11 21.41 -35.29
N LEU A 240 20.02 21.70 -36.59
CA LEU A 240 21.15 21.94 -37.47
C LEU A 240 21.15 23.42 -37.82
N ASP A 241 22.02 24.21 -37.18
CA ASP A 241 22.07 25.65 -37.42
C ASP A 241 22.69 25.99 -38.79
N SER A 242 23.75 25.28 -39.19
CA SER A 242 24.35 25.40 -40.52
C SER A 242 25.14 24.15 -40.91
N LEU A 243 24.94 23.67 -42.14
CA LEU A 243 25.72 22.57 -42.70
C LEU A 243 27.21 22.93 -42.86
N SER A 244 27.53 24.22 -43.05
CA SER A 244 28.92 24.68 -43.12
C SER A 244 29.62 24.68 -41.76
N ALA A 245 28.86 24.98 -40.68
CA ALA A 245 29.35 24.97 -39.30
C ALA A 245 29.66 23.55 -38.79
N LEU A 246 29.03 22.53 -39.39
CA LEU A 246 29.29 21.13 -39.09
C LEU A 246 30.69 20.67 -39.53
N VAL A 247 31.16 21.18 -40.68
CA VAL A 247 32.38 20.69 -41.33
C VAL A 247 33.60 21.52 -40.93
N ASN A 248 33.47 22.85 -40.94
CA ASN A 248 34.61 23.75 -40.72
C ASN A 248 34.60 24.45 -39.36
N GLY A 249 33.53 24.26 -38.57
CA GLY A 249 33.27 25.04 -37.37
C GLY A 249 32.75 26.44 -37.67
N ALA A 250 32.07 27.04 -36.70
CA ALA A 250 31.61 28.42 -36.74
C ALA A 250 31.43 29.04 -35.35
N ILE A 251 31.51 30.36 -35.33
CA ILE A 251 31.31 31.19 -34.15
C ILE A 251 30.08 32.05 -34.39
N ALA A 252 29.21 32.22 -33.41
CA ALA A 252 28.15 33.20 -33.45
C ALA A 252 28.34 34.22 -32.33
N PHE A 253 27.80 35.42 -32.51
CA PHE A 253 27.78 36.41 -31.44
C PHE A 253 26.49 37.20 -31.39
N ASP A 254 26.24 37.77 -30.22
CA ASP A 254 25.21 38.76 -29.95
C ASP A 254 25.83 39.99 -29.31
N SER A 255 25.19 41.14 -29.55
CA SER A 255 25.68 42.45 -29.14
C SER A 255 24.52 43.28 -28.62
N PRO A 256 24.62 43.87 -27.42
CA PRO A 256 23.55 44.69 -26.87
C PRO A 256 23.46 46.04 -27.59
N ASP A 257 22.25 46.59 -27.65
CA ASP A 257 21.99 47.88 -28.30
C ASP A 257 22.72 49.05 -27.62
N ASN A 258 22.88 48.99 -26.29
CA ASN A 258 23.47 50.06 -25.47
C ASN A 258 24.91 49.73 -25.01
N SER A 259 25.85 49.56 -25.94
CA SER A 259 27.27 49.39 -25.61
C SER A 259 28.19 50.04 -26.66
N PRO A 260 29.35 50.62 -26.27
CA PRO A 260 30.31 51.20 -27.22
C PRO A 260 30.87 50.16 -28.21
N GLU A 261 31.25 50.61 -29.41
CA GLU A 261 31.91 49.75 -30.42
C GLU A 261 33.25 49.18 -29.94
N ALA A 262 33.56 47.98 -30.41
CA ALA A 262 34.82 47.30 -30.13
C ALA A 262 35.99 47.97 -30.84
N GLN A 263 37.16 47.93 -30.21
CA GLN A 263 38.41 48.46 -30.78
C GLN A 263 39.24 47.32 -31.38
N GLN A 264 40.22 47.68 -32.21
CA GLN A 264 41.15 46.70 -32.78
C GLN A 264 41.86 45.92 -31.67
N ASN A 265 41.96 44.60 -31.86
CA ASN A 265 42.60 43.65 -30.94
C ASN A 265 41.92 43.58 -29.55
N THR A 266 40.62 43.82 -29.47
CA THR A 266 39.86 43.62 -28.22
C THR A 266 39.72 42.13 -27.92
N ASP A 267 39.95 41.75 -26.65
CA ASP A 267 39.75 40.39 -26.16
C ASP A 267 38.28 40.13 -25.78
N TYR A 268 37.75 38.97 -26.16
CA TYR A 268 36.44 38.44 -25.76
C TYR A 268 36.56 37.00 -25.28
N HIS A 269 35.60 36.56 -24.47
CA HIS A 269 35.47 35.15 -24.12
C HIS A 269 34.63 34.40 -25.17
N LEU A 270 35.08 33.22 -25.57
CA LEU A 270 34.29 32.30 -26.39
C LEU A 270 33.58 31.29 -25.48
N TYR A 271 32.27 31.43 -25.34
CA TYR A 271 31.43 30.49 -24.62
C TYR A 271 31.26 29.19 -25.41
N GLU A 272 31.07 28.08 -24.70
CA GLU A 272 30.88 26.76 -25.32
C GLU A 272 29.59 26.69 -26.16
N ASP A 273 28.54 27.40 -25.75
CA ASP A 273 27.28 27.49 -26.49
C ASP A 273 26.45 28.73 -26.11
N LEU A 274 25.28 28.85 -26.75
CA LEU A 274 24.32 29.93 -26.50
C LEU A 274 23.81 29.97 -25.05
N ALA A 275 23.57 28.81 -24.42
CA ALA A 275 23.01 28.74 -23.07
C ALA A 275 23.98 29.32 -22.03
N HIS A 276 25.27 29.00 -22.16
CA HIS A 276 26.33 29.55 -21.31
C HIS A 276 26.59 31.04 -21.57
N SER A 277 26.18 31.55 -22.74
CA SER A 277 26.29 32.97 -23.09
C SER A 277 25.12 33.82 -22.57
N GLN A 278 24.06 33.23 -21.98
CA GLN A 278 22.90 33.98 -21.50
C GLN A 278 23.22 34.96 -20.37
N ARG A 279 22.51 36.09 -20.36
CA ARG A 279 22.62 37.12 -19.31
C ARG A 279 21.64 36.75 -18.18
N GLY A 280 22.13 36.62 -16.95
CA GLY A 280 21.30 36.35 -15.78
C GLY A 280 21.97 36.78 -14.48
N VAL A 281 21.18 36.85 -13.41
CA VAL A 281 21.67 37.15 -12.06
C VAL A 281 22.04 35.85 -11.36
N LEU A 282 23.26 35.79 -10.83
CA LEU A 282 23.74 34.65 -10.07
C LEU A 282 23.19 34.68 -8.64
N VAL A 283 22.57 33.57 -8.25
CA VAL A 283 22.01 33.34 -6.92
C VAL A 283 22.67 32.11 -6.31
N LYS A 284 23.10 32.20 -5.05
CA LYS A 284 23.67 31.07 -4.32
C LYS A 284 22.59 30.28 -3.60
N LEU A 285 22.69 28.95 -3.66
CA LEU A 285 21.77 28.02 -3.01
C LEU A 285 22.51 27.15 -1.99
N ASP A 286 22.03 27.13 -0.76
CA ASP A 286 22.44 26.15 0.25
C ASP A 286 21.48 24.95 0.14
N LEU A 287 21.98 23.82 -0.34
CA LEU A 287 21.17 22.64 -0.69
C LEU A 287 21.22 21.58 0.42
N PRO A 288 20.12 20.86 0.67
CA PRO A 288 20.10 19.80 1.69
C PRO A 288 20.92 18.57 1.25
N ASP A 289 20.86 18.25 -0.05
CA ASP A 289 21.64 17.21 -0.71
C ASP A 289 21.76 17.52 -2.22
N GLY A 290 22.59 16.75 -2.94
CA GLY A 290 22.75 16.85 -4.40
C GLY A 290 21.88 15.85 -5.20
N ALA A 291 20.96 15.13 -4.55
CA ALA A 291 20.29 13.99 -5.15
C ALA A 291 19.24 14.43 -6.18
N GLY A 292 19.44 14.01 -7.44
CA GLY A 292 18.55 14.35 -8.55
C GLY A 292 18.72 15.77 -9.10
N LEU A 293 19.73 16.50 -8.63
CA LEU A 293 20.10 17.82 -9.15
C LEU A 293 21.22 17.71 -10.19
N LYS A 294 21.15 18.50 -11.26
CA LYS A 294 22.17 18.55 -12.32
C LYS A 294 22.44 19.99 -12.74
N ALA A 295 23.72 20.35 -12.74
CA ALA A 295 24.18 21.61 -13.32
C ALA A 295 23.88 21.65 -14.82
N GLY A 296 23.40 22.79 -15.32
CA GLY A 296 23.00 23.00 -16.70
C GLY A 296 21.70 22.29 -17.10
N SER A 297 20.90 21.77 -16.17
CA SER A 297 19.64 21.09 -16.51
C SER A 297 18.52 21.27 -15.50
N THR A 298 18.80 21.39 -14.20
CA THR A 298 17.74 21.57 -13.20
C THR A 298 17.15 22.98 -13.27
N PRO A 299 15.85 23.14 -13.61
CA PRO A 299 15.23 24.45 -13.77
C PRO A 299 14.70 25.01 -12.45
N LEU A 300 14.62 26.34 -12.39
CA LEU A 300 13.80 27.09 -11.43
C LEU A 300 12.47 27.43 -12.09
N MET A 301 11.39 26.93 -11.51
CA MET A 301 10.02 27.12 -11.97
C MET A 301 9.35 28.22 -11.16
N TYR A 302 8.59 29.07 -11.83
CA TYR A 302 7.68 30.02 -11.22
C TYR A 302 6.39 30.07 -12.03
N GLN A 303 5.24 29.82 -11.38
CA GLN A 303 3.93 29.79 -12.06
C GLN A 303 3.90 28.81 -13.25
N GLY A 304 4.67 27.72 -13.17
CA GLY A 304 4.78 26.71 -14.24
C GLY A 304 5.70 27.09 -15.41
N LEU A 305 6.40 28.23 -15.36
CA LEU A 305 7.37 28.66 -16.37
C LEU A 305 8.80 28.52 -15.84
N GLU A 306 9.74 28.16 -16.72
CA GLU A 306 11.17 28.16 -16.39
C GLU A 306 11.68 29.61 -16.35
N VAL A 307 12.18 30.03 -15.18
CA VAL A 307 12.65 31.40 -14.91
C VAL A 307 14.11 31.44 -14.43
N GLY A 308 14.79 30.30 -14.42
CA GLY A 308 16.19 30.19 -14.07
C GLY A 308 16.68 28.76 -14.17
N GLN A 309 17.98 28.56 -14.02
CA GLN A 309 18.62 27.26 -14.17
C GLN A 309 19.79 27.11 -13.21
N LEU A 310 19.92 25.94 -12.59
CA LEU A 310 21.08 25.58 -11.77
C LEU A 310 22.33 25.52 -12.67
N SER A 311 23.24 26.48 -12.54
CA SER A 311 24.44 26.57 -13.37
C SER A 311 25.62 25.80 -12.77
N LYS A 312 25.69 25.68 -11.45
CA LYS A 312 26.79 24.97 -10.77
C LYS A 312 26.31 24.19 -9.55
N LEU A 313 26.98 23.07 -9.26
CA LEU A 313 26.77 22.26 -8.07
C LEU A 313 28.13 21.88 -7.48
N ASN A 314 28.35 22.16 -6.20
CA ASN A 314 29.59 21.89 -5.49
C ASN A 314 29.32 21.10 -4.20
N LEU A 315 30.19 20.14 -3.89
CA LEU A 315 30.25 19.50 -2.58
C LEU A 315 31.38 20.17 -1.79
N ASN A 316 31.03 20.88 -0.73
CA ASN A 316 32.01 21.52 0.13
C ASN A 316 32.70 20.48 1.04
N PRO A 317 33.92 20.77 1.53
CA PRO A 317 34.67 19.86 2.39
C PRO A 317 33.99 19.53 3.73
N ASP A 318 33.05 20.37 4.19
CA ASP A 318 32.25 20.16 5.41
C ASP A 318 31.04 19.22 5.18
N GLY A 319 30.92 18.64 3.99
CA GLY A 319 29.82 17.77 3.60
C GLY A 319 28.55 18.51 3.18
N LYS A 320 28.56 19.86 3.15
CA LYS A 320 27.41 20.63 2.66
C LYS A 320 27.43 20.74 1.14
N VAL A 321 26.25 20.69 0.54
CA VAL A 321 26.07 20.87 -0.90
C VAL A 321 25.67 22.32 -1.15
N THR A 322 26.39 23.01 -2.05
CA THR A 322 26.04 24.36 -2.49
C THR A 322 25.82 24.40 -3.99
N GLY A 323 24.90 25.24 -4.44
CA GLY A 323 24.60 25.46 -5.85
C GLY A 323 24.76 26.93 -6.22
N GLU A 324 25.04 27.18 -7.48
CA GLU A 324 24.87 28.51 -8.10
C GLU A 324 23.79 28.38 -9.17
N MET A 325 22.86 29.32 -9.18
CA MET A 325 21.73 29.36 -10.09
C MET A 325 21.75 30.67 -10.86
N THR A 326 21.54 30.58 -12.17
CA THR A 326 21.40 31.73 -13.05
C THR A 326 19.91 32.00 -13.22
N VAL A 327 19.46 33.18 -12.82
CA VAL A 327 18.04 33.55 -12.82
C VAL A 327 17.78 34.62 -13.87
N ASP A 328 16.62 34.53 -14.53
CA ASP A 328 16.19 35.51 -15.54
C ASP A 328 16.05 36.90 -14.90
N PRO A 329 16.59 37.97 -15.53
CA PRO A 329 16.50 39.34 -15.03
C PRO A 329 15.06 39.81 -14.69
N SER A 330 14.04 39.27 -15.36
CA SER A 330 12.64 39.64 -15.15
C SER A 330 12.09 39.23 -13.78
N VAL A 331 12.61 38.15 -13.17
CA VAL A 331 12.14 37.65 -11.87
C VAL A 331 13.04 38.04 -10.70
N VAL A 332 14.13 38.76 -10.95
CA VAL A 332 15.07 39.23 -9.90
C VAL A 332 14.36 40.08 -8.85
N SER A 333 13.34 40.84 -9.24
CA SER A 333 12.53 41.66 -8.32
C SER A 333 11.72 40.84 -7.30
N LEU A 334 11.54 39.54 -7.55
CA LEU A 334 10.86 38.59 -6.68
C LEU A 334 11.80 37.93 -5.66
N LEU A 335 13.12 38.06 -5.81
CA LEU A 335 14.12 37.47 -4.92
C LEU A 335 14.37 38.35 -3.69
N ARG A 336 13.57 38.13 -2.64
CA ARG A 336 13.57 38.94 -1.40
C ARG A 336 13.80 38.10 -0.16
N GLU A 337 13.98 38.75 0.99
CA GLU A 337 14.27 38.11 2.28
C GLU A 337 13.35 36.93 2.63
N LYS A 338 12.03 37.07 2.44
CA LYS A 338 11.04 36.00 2.73
C LYS A 338 10.72 35.09 1.53
N THR A 339 11.51 35.16 0.46
CA THR A 339 11.29 34.31 -0.73
C THR A 339 11.80 32.91 -0.45
N LEU A 340 10.99 31.91 -0.79
CA LEU A 340 11.32 30.51 -0.59
C LEU A 340 11.65 29.85 -1.92
N ILE A 341 12.72 29.05 -1.94
CA ILE A 341 13.07 28.20 -3.06
C ILE A 341 12.95 26.75 -2.58
N GLN A 342 11.95 26.06 -3.08
CA GLN A 342 11.60 24.71 -2.64
C GLN A 342 12.02 23.67 -3.66
N MET A 343 12.54 22.53 -3.18
CA MET A 343 12.85 21.42 -4.06
C MET A 343 11.60 20.57 -4.30
N LYS A 344 11.13 20.47 -5.54
CA LYS A 344 10.02 19.58 -5.93
C LYS A 344 10.57 18.33 -6.60
N LYS A 345 10.35 17.19 -5.94
CA LYS A 345 10.61 15.86 -6.51
C LYS A 345 9.35 15.36 -7.20
N PRO A 346 9.43 14.83 -8.43
CA PRO A 346 8.26 14.31 -9.11
C PRO A 346 7.74 13.09 -8.36
N LYS A 347 6.44 13.06 -8.10
CA LYS A 347 5.74 11.92 -7.48
C LYS A 347 4.78 11.35 -8.51
N ILE A 348 4.71 10.02 -8.56
CA ILE A 348 3.69 9.32 -9.35
C ILE A 348 2.43 9.29 -8.51
N SER A 349 1.37 9.93 -8.98
CA SER A 349 0.03 9.82 -8.39
C SER A 349 -0.93 9.20 -9.41
N LEU A 350 -1.95 8.49 -8.91
CA LEU A 350 -2.93 7.77 -9.74
C LEU A 350 -3.89 8.70 -10.46
N ASP A 351 -4.10 9.91 -9.92
CA ASP A 351 -5.01 10.93 -10.42
C ASP A 351 -4.40 11.79 -11.53
N ASN A 352 -3.07 11.93 -11.57
CA ASN A 352 -2.39 12.68 -12.62
C ASN A 352 -1.02 12.04 -12.95
N PRO A 353 -0.99 10.98 -13.79
CA PRO A 353 0.25 10.35 -14.25
C PRO A 353 0.94 11.24 -15.28
N SER A 354 1.39 12.43 -14.87
CA SER A 354 2.16 13.32 -15.72
C SER A 354 3.56 12.74 -15.91
N VAL A 355 3.70 11.83 -16.88
CA VAL A 355 4.99 11.19 -17.23
C VAL A 355 6.06 12.25 -17.51
N SER A 356 5.67 13.40 -18.07
CA SER A 356 6.56 14.54 -18.31
C SER A 356 7.27 15.03 -17.05
N ALA A 357 6.61 15.04 -15.88
CA ALA A 357 7.24 15.45 -14.62
C ALA A 357 8.29 14.44 -14.13
N LEU A 358 8.11 13.14 -14.42
CA LEU A 358 9.11 12.11 -14.12
C LEU A 358 10.35 12.26 -15.00
N LEU A 359 10.18 12.79 -16.22
CA LEU A 359 11.28 13.01 -17.17
C LEU A 359 12.12 14.24 -16.82
N THR A 360 11.49 15.33 -16.38
CA THR A 360 12.19 16.55 -15.95
C THR A 360 13.03 16.33 -14.69
N GLY A 361 12.71 15.31 -13.89
CA GLY A 361 13.39 15.03 -12.63
C GLY A 361 13.08 16.09 -11.57
N THR A 362 13.99 16.25 -10.60
CA THR A 362 13.86 17.25 -9.54
C THR A 362 13.90 18.66 -10.11
N THR A 363 12.99 19.52 -9.68
CA THR A 363 12.91 20.94 -10.06
C THR A 363 12.95 21.83 -8.83
N PHE A 364 13.33 23.10 -8.99
CA PHE A 364 13.15 24.11 -7.95
C PHE A 364 11.86 24.90 -8.22
N GLU A 365 11.11 25.26 -7.18
CA GLU A 365 9.96 26.14 -7.27
C GLU A 365 10.22 27.42 -6.50
N LEU A 366 9.98 28.57 -7.15
CA LEU A 366 10.07 29.89 -6.54
C LEU A 366 8.72 30.28 -5.92
N VAL A 367 8.73 30.59 -4.63
CA VAL A 367 7.59 31.18 -3.90
C VAL A 367 7.98 32.58 -3.44
N PRO A 368 7.48 33.65 -4.09
CA PRO A 368 7.84 35.02 -3.76
C PRO A 368 7.44 35.41 -2.33
N GLY A 369 8.27 36.21 -1.68
CA GLY A 369 7.98 36.81 -0.39
C GLY A 369 8.34 38.28 -0.33
N GLU A 370 8.00 38.95 0.75
CA GLU A 370 8.34 40.36 0.97
C GLU A 370 9.73 40.55 1.62
N GLY A 371 10.21 41.80 1.64
CA GLY A 371 11.46 42.19 2.30
C GLY A 371 12.54 42.73 1.37
N GLU A 372 13.75 42.87 1.91
CA GLU A 372 14.92 43.39 1.19
C GLU A 372 15.41 42.39 0.12
N PRO A 373 16.00 42.87 -0.99
CA PRO A 373 16.57 42.00 -2.03
C PRO A 373 17.65 41.06 -1.47
N ARG A 374 17.61 39.78 -1.89
CA ARG A 374 18.54 38.75 -1.40
C ARG A 374 19.05 37.89 -2.56
N SER A 375 20.32 37.49 -2.50
CA SER A 375 21.00 36.70 -3.54
C SER A 375 21.53 35.34 -3.06
N GLN A 376 21.19 34.92 -1.84
CA GLN A 376 21.54 33.62 -1.28
C GLN A 376 20.35 33.01 -0.55
N PHE A 377 19.94 31.78 -0.88
CA PHE A 377 18.76 31.12 -0.33
C PHE A 377 19.09 29.72 0.19
N VAL A 378 18.39 29.30 1.23
CA VAL A 378 18.44 27.92 1.72
C VAL A 378 17.30 27.15 1.07
N VAL A 379 17.61 26.01 0.46
CA VAL A 379 16.60 25.15 -0.16
C VAL A 379 16.16 24.10 0.85
N LEU A 380 14.84 23.95 1.01
CA LEU A 380 14.27 22.92 1.88
C LEU A 380 13.90 21.65 1.10
N PRO A 381 14.00 20.48 1.76
CA PRO A 381 13.35 19.26 1.30
C PRO A 381 11.82 19.43 1.17
N ALA A 382 11.22 18.77 0.18
CA ALA A 382 9.79 18.88 -0.12
C ALA A 382 8.88 18.61 1.08
N ASP A 383 9.23 17.65 1.92
CA ASP A 383 8.52 17.21 3.13
C ASP A 383 8.55 18.22 4.29
N LYS A 384 9.48 19.19 4.24
CA LYS A 384 9.65 20.22 5.28
C LYS A 384 9.19 21.62 4.85
N SER A 385 8.78 21.78 3.60
CA SER A 385 8.30 23.06 3.04
C SER A 385 7.15 23.69 3.85
N LEU A 386 6.21 22.87 4.34
CA LEU A 386 5.05 23.35 5.11
C LEU A 386 5.42 23.95 6.47
N LEU A 387 6.64 23.73 6.99
CA LEU A 387 7.06 24.31 8.27
C LEU A 387 7.35 25.83 8.20
N GLU A 388 7.53 26.37 7.00
CA GLU A 388 7.81 27.81 6.80
C GLU A 388 6.55 28.62 6.49
N GLU A 389 5.40 27.96 6.30
CA GLU A 389 4.12 28.69 6.25
C GLU A 389 3.81 29.31 7.62
N PRO A 390 3.44 30.59 7.67
CA PRO A 390 3.14 31.26 8.92
C PRO A 390 1.95 30.59 9.63
N ASP A 391 2.09 30.37 10.94
CA ASP A 391 1.06 29.81 11.85
C ASP A 391 0.69 28.32 11.67
N VAL A 392 1.56 27.53 11.05
CA VAL A 392 1.39 26.06 10.98
C VAL A 392 1.46 25.42 12.37
N ALA A 393 0.51 24.52 12.65
CA ALA A 393 0.48 23.78 13.91
C ALA A 393 1.20 22.44 13.76
N THR A 394 2.21 22.19 14.59
CA THR A 394 2.91 20.89 14.64
C THR A 394 2.42 20.04 15.81
N VAL A 395 2.07 18.78 15.54
CA VAL A 395 1.57 17.82 16.52
C VAL A 395 2.43 16.55 16.49
N THR A 396 2.72 15.97 17.66
CA THR A 396 3.45 14.70 17.75
C THR A 396 2.47 13.53 17.88
N LEU A 397 2.59 12.51 17.04
CA LEU A 397 1.79 11.30 17.12
C LEU A 397 2.66 10.12 17.58
N THR A 398 2.16 9.30 18.51
CA THR A 398 2.86 8.12 19.03
C THR A 398 2.16 6.83 18.61
N ALA A 399 2.92 5.86 18.10
CA ALA A 399 2.45 4.56 17.66
C ALA A 399 3.39 3.44 18.12
N PRO A 400 2.91 2.21 18.32
CA PRO A 400 3.78 1.05 18.60
C PRO A 400 4.59 0.63 17.36
N GLU A 401 4.14 0.95 16.15
CA GLU A 401 4.81 0.62 14.90
C GLU A 401 4.63 1.73 13.84
N SER A 402 5.33 1.62 12.70
CA SER A 402 5.27 2.64 11.66
C SER A 402 3.98 2.61 10.83
N TYR A 403 3.25 1.49 10.84
CA TYR A 403 2.04 1.30 10.03
C TYR A 403 2.19 1.51 8.51
N GLY A 404 3.42 1.53 7.99
CA GLY A 404 3.69 1.87 6.57
C GLY A 404 3.51 3.37 6.26
N ILE A 405 3.43 4.22 7.29
CA ILE A 405 3.37 5.67 7.11
C ILE A 405 4.78 6.23 6.90
N ASP A 406 4.92 7.12 5.91
CA ASP A 406 6.18 7.78 5.56
C ASP A 406 6.08 9.31 5.61
N ALA A 407 7.23 9.99 5.62
CA ALA A 407 7.27 11.44 5.53
C ALA A 407 6.67 11.94 4.21
N GLY A 408 5.92 13.04 4.28
CA GLY A 408 5.20 13.64 3.15
C GLY A 408 3.86 12.99 2.81
N GLN A 409 3.38 11.99 3.56
CA GLN A 409 2.03 11.46 3.41
C GLN A 409 0.97 12.42 3.98
N PRO A 410 -0.27 12.42 3.44
CA PRO A 410 -1.27 13.42 3.79
C PRO A 410 -1.91 13.16 5.17
N LEU A 411 -2.34 14.24 5.80
CA LEU A 411 -3.23 14.23 6.95
C LEU A 411 -4.65 14.56 6.48
N ILE A 412 -5.59 13.63 6.62
CA ILE A 412 -6.91 13.68 5.98
C ILE A 412 -8.02 13.85 7.01
N LEU A 413 -8.93 14.79 6.79
CA LEU A 413 -10.15 14.98 7.58
C LEU A 413 -11.35 15.02 6.62
N HIS A 414 -12.33 14.15 6.84
CA HIS A 414 -13.52 14.01 5.97
C HIS A 414 -13.21 13.89 4.47
N GLY A 415 -12.09 13.24 4.10
CA GLY A 415 -11.65 13.05 2.71
C GLY A 415 -10.86 14.23 2.13
N VAL A 416 -10.63 15.30 2.89
CA VAL A 416 -9.85 16.48 2.47
C VAL A 416 -8.47 16.44 3.14
N GLN A 417 -7.41 16.73 2.39
CA GLN A 417 -6.06 16.90 2.95
C GLN A 417 -5.98 18.23 3.70
N ILE A 418 -5.68 18.16 5.00
CA ILE A 418 -5.58 19.32 5.89
C ILE A 418 -4.16 19.55 6.43
N GLY A 419 -3.22 18.71 6.02
CA GLY A 419 -1.87 18.71 6.54
C GLY A 419 -1.03 17.58 5.95
N GLN A 420 0.13 17.34 6.57
CA GLN A 420 1.06 16.31 6.14
C GLN A 420 1.91 15.76 7.28
N VAL A 421 2.42 14.54 7.11
CA VAL A 421 3.47 13.97 7.96
C VAL A 421 4.80 14.63 7.59
N LEU A 422 5.47 15.24 8.56
CA LEU A 422 6.76 15.91 8.36
C LEU A 422 7.94 14.96 8.55
N GLU A 423 7.90 14.17 9.62
CA GLU A 423 8.98 13.24 9.94
C GLU A 423 8.46 12.00 10.67
N ARG A 424 9.22 10.92 10.55
CA ARG A 424 9.05 9.67 11.29
C ARG A 424 10.36 9.33 12.00
N LYS A 425 10.29 9.09 13.30
CA LYS A 425 11.42 8.69 14.14
C LYS A 425 11.12 7.42 14.91
N LEU A 426 12.02 6.45 14.83
CA LEU A 426 11.98 5.22 15.61
C LEU A 426 12.58 5.46 16.99
N ASN A 427 11.85 5.08 18.04
CA ASN A 427 12.28 5.11 19.43
C ASN A 427 12.23 3.68 20.02
N THR A 428 12.70 3.50 21.26
CA THR A 428 12.68 2.18 21.94
C THR A 428 11.28 1.63 22.16
N ASP A 429 10.29 2.51 22.38
CA ASP A 429 8.92 2.14 22.75
C ASP A 429 7.96 2.10 21.53
N GLY A 430 8.46 2.38 20.32
CA GLY A 430 7.67 2.44 19.10
C GLY A 430 8.13 3.54 18.13
N VAL A 431 7.18 4.14 17.41
CA VAL A 431 7.42 5.15 16.39
C VAL A 431 6.73 6.47 16.76
N THR A 432 7.44 7.57 16.55
CA THR A 432 6.91 8.93 16.68
C THR A 432 6.84 9.60 15.33
N PHE A 433 5.72 10.26 15.06
CA PHE A 433 5.51 11.06 13.86
C PHE A 433 5.36 12.52 14.25
N GLN A 434 6.00 13.42 13.53
CA GLN A 434 5.66 14.83 13.61
C GLN A 434 4.76 15.14 12.42
N VAL A 435 3.58 15.72 12.67
CA VAL A 435 2.64 16.12 11.62
C VAL A 435 2.40 17.62 11.67
N ALA A 436 2.22 18.22 10.51
CA ALA A 436 1.81 19.60 10.37
C ALA A 436 0.34 19.68 9.97
N VAL A 437 -0.39 20.60 10.59
CA VAL A 437 -1.76 20.98 10.23
C VAL A 437 -1.71 22.39 9.67
N MET A 438 -2.30 22.59 8.49
CA MET A 438 -2.33 23.91 7.84
C MET A 438 -3.11 24.91 8.70
N PRO A 439 -2.79 26.22 8.64
CA PRO A 439 -3.35 27.23 9.54
C PRO A 439 -4.89 27.30 9.47
N GLU A 440 -5.46 27.18 8.27
CA GLU A 440 -6.90 27.22 8.02
C GLU A 440 -7.70 26.08 8.68
N TYR A 441 -7.07 24.92 8.92
CA TYR A 441 -7.71 23.74 9.53
C TYR A 441 -7.35 23.54 11.00
N ARG A 442 -6.52 24.42 11.58
CA ARG A 442 -6.04 24.30 12.96
C ARG A 442 -7.17 24.15 13.99
N SER A 443 -8.29 24.85 13.77
CA SER A 443 -9.46 24.84 14.68
C SER A 443 -10.26 23.53 14.68
N LEU A 444 -10.07 22.67 13.66
CA LEU A 444 -10.77 21.40 13.50
C LEU A 444 -10.13 20.26 14.31
N VAL A 445 -8.87 20.43 14.71
CA VAL A 445 -8.13 19.45 15.51
C VAL A 445 -8.19 19.86 16.98
N ARG A 446 -9.08 19.19 17.73
CA ARG A 446 -9.34 19.41 19.17
C ARG A 446 -8.67 18.39 20.06
N GLY A 447 -8.69 18.62 21.37
CA GLY A 447 -8.01 17.80 22.37
C GLY A 447 -8.42 16.33 22.42
N ASP A 448 -9.66 16.02 22.02
CA ASP A 448 -10.21 14.66 21.97
C ASP A 448 -10.19 14.03 20.56
N SER A 449 -9.57 14.68 19.57
CA SER A 449 -9.43 14.14 18.21
C SER A 449 -8.68 12.80 18.20
N LYS A 450 -9.05 11.91 17.28
CA LYS A 450 -8.38 10.61 17.10
C LYS A 450 -7.67 10.56 15.77
N PHE A 451 -6.44 10.08 15.78
CA PHE A 451 -5.62 9.89 14.59
C PHE A 451 -5.60 8.40 14.26
N VAL A 452 -5.95 8.07 13.03
CA VAL A 452 -6.14 6.69 12.55
C VAL A 452 -5.29 6.47 11.32
N VAL A 453 -4.61 5.33 11.25
CA VAL A 453 -3.85 4.93 10.06
C VAL A 453 -4.77 4.78 8.85
N ASN A 454 -4.37 5.35 7.71
CA ASN A 454 -5.07 5.22 6.43
C ASN A 454 -4.26 4.45 5.37
N SER A 455 -3.06 3.96 5.71
CA SER A 455 -2.13 3.28 4.79
C SER A 455 -2.32 1.77 4.67
N ARG A 456 -3.32 1.18 5.35
CA ARG A 456 -3.57 -0.28 5.35
C ARG A 456 -4.97 -0.59 4.82
N ILE A 457 -5.06 -1.68 4.05
CA ILE A 457 -6.32 -2.30 3.65
C ILE A 457 -6.63 -3.40 4.66
N ASP A 458 -7.78 -3.32 5.31
CA ASP A 458 -8.30 -4.38 6.18
C ASP A 458 -9.54 -5.00 5.51
N VAL A 459 -9.42 -6.25 5.08
CA VAL A 459 -10.52 -6.98 4.42
C VAL A 459 -11.07 -8.00 5.39
N LYS A 460 -12.27 -7.73 5.92
CA LYS A 460 -13.02 -8.69 6.73
C LYS A 460 -13.93 -9.52 5.83
N VAL A 461 -13.58 -10.79 5.68
CA VAL A 461 -14.37 -11.76 4.91
C VAL A 461 -15.30 -12.51 5.86
N GLY A 462 -16.60 -12.29 5.71
CA GLY A 462 -17.65 -13.05 6.39
C GLY A 462 -18.55 -13.76 5.40
N ILE A 463 -19.36 -14.70 5.90
CA ILE A 463 -20.37 -15.39 5.09
C ILE A 463 -21.53 -14.47 4.66
N ASP A 464 -21.74 -13.37 5.39
CA ASP A 464 -22.78 -12.37 5.11
C ASP A 464 -22.25 -11.23 4.22
N GLY A 465 -20.99 -11.30 3.79
CA GLY A 465 -20.38 -10.32 2.87
C GLY A 465 -18.91 -10.06 3.13
N VAL A 466 -18.29 -9.34 2.19
CA VAL A 466 -16.92 -8.83 2.30
C VAL A 466 -16.99 -7.36 2.70
N GLN A 467 -16.45 -7.02 3.86
CA GLN A 467 -16.31 -5.63 4.29
C GLN A 467 -14.87 -5.17 4.08
N PHE A 468 -14.72 -4.10 3.29
CA PHE A 468 -13.47 -3.38 3.16
C PHE A 468 -13.46 -2.26 4.20
N LEU A 469 -12.60 -2.41 5.21
CA LEU A 469 -12.35 -1.41 6.24
C LEU A 469 -11.05 -0.68 5.90
N GLY A 470 -11.11 0.65 5.84
CA GLY A 470 -9.96 1.49 5.56
C GLY A 470 -10.17 2.48 4.42
N ALA A 471 -9.05 2.89 3.84
CA ALA A 471 -8.95 3.84 2.73
C ALA A 471 -9.59 3.33 1.43
N SER A 472 -10.16 4.24 0.64
CA SER A 472 -10.42 4.01 -0.79
C SER A 472 -9.12 3.65 -1.53
N ALA A 473 -9.20 3.06 -2.73
CA ALA A 473 -8.01 2.65 -3.48
C ALA A 473 -7.02 3.82 -3.72
N SER A 474 -7.52 5.03 -3.96
CA SER A 474 -6.70 6.26 -4.06
C SER A 474 -6.08 6.67 -2.73
N GLU A 475 -6.84 6.60 -1.64
CA GLU A 475 -6.35 6.91 -0.30
C GLU A 475 -5.32 5.89 0.20
N TRP A 476 -5.42 4.63 -0.22
CA TRP A 476 -4.45 3.59 0.16
C TRP A 476 -3.08 3.84 -0.47
N VAL A 477 -3.06 4.21 -1.76
CA VAL A 477 -1.80 4.50 -2.47
C VAL A 477 -1.17 5.80 -1.98
N ASN A 478 -1.99 6.81 -1.68
CA ASN A 478 -1.50 8.04 -1.05
C ASN A 478 -1.10 7.82 0.42
N GLY A 479 -1.72 6.84 1.08
CA GLY A 479 -1.54 6.51 2.48
C GLY A 479 -1.92 7.65 3.42
N GLY A 480 -1.26 7.69 4.58
CA GLY A 480 -1.31 8.78 5.52
C GLY A 480 -2.17 8.52 6.74
N ILE A 481 -2.67 9.60 7.33
CA ILE A 481 -3.32 9.58 8.64
C ILE A 481 -4.67 10.26 8.51
N ARG A 482 -5.73 9.56 8.89
CA ARG A 482 -7.09 10.08 8.96
C ARG A 482 -7.37 10.62 10.36
N ILE A 483 -8.02 11.78 10.44
CA ILE A 483 -8.48 12.38 11.68
C ILE A 483 -9.97 12.14 11.84
N ILE A 484 -10.36 11.63 13.01
CA ILE A 484 -11.72 11.70 13.53
C ILE A 484 -11.76 12.97 14.39
N PRO A 485 -12.51 14.02 13.97
CA PRO A 485 -12.56 15.27 14.71
C PRO A 485 -13.18 15.04 16.08
N GLY A 486 -12.63 15.73 17.07
CA GLY A 486 -13.18 15.75 18.42
C GLY A 486 -14.08 16.97 18.65
N ASP A 487 -14.85 16.96 19.75
CA ASP A 487 -15.80 18.02 20.07
C ASP A 487 -15.26 18.99 21.14
N LYS A 488 -14.27 18.57 21.96
CA LYS A 488 -13.91 19.26 23.21
C LYS A 488 -12.39 19.37 23.44
N GLY A 489 -12.01 20.44 24.14
CA GLY A 489 -10.63 20.65 24.59
C GLY A 489 -9.72 21.29 23.54
N ALA A 490 -8.69 21.99 24.02
CA ALA A 490 -7.67 22.59 23.17
C ALA A 490 -6.78 21.51 22.52
N MET A 491 -6.21 21.82 21.35
CA MET A 491 -5.26 20.97 20.65
C MET A 491 -4.11 20.55 21.59
N GLN A 492 -3.84 19.25 21.66
CA GLN A 492 -2.75 18.69 22.45
C GLN A 492 -1.45 18.71 21.66
N SER A 493 -0.31 18.73 22.35
CA SER A 493 1.00 18.56 21.71
C SER A 493 1.28 17.14 21.27
N ARG A 494 0.60 16.15 21.87
CA ARG A 494 0.81 14.72 21.63
C ARG A 494 -0.50 13.95 21.56
N TYR A 495 -0.65 13.08 20.56
CA TYR A 495 -1.78 12.15 20.41
C TYR A 495 -1.32 10.71 20.12
N PRO A 496 -2.10 9.70 20.51
CA PRO A 496 -1.91 8.34 20.01
C PRO A 496 -2.36 8.21 18.55
N LEU A 497 -1.64 7.41 17.77
CA LEU A 497 -2.00 7.01 16.41
C LEU A 497 -2.52 5.57 16.42
N TYR A 498 -3.83 5.40 16.20
CA TYR A 498 -4.51 4.12 16.24
C TYR A 498 -4.38 3.35 14.92
N ALA A 499 -4.22 2.02 15.01
CA ALA A 499 -4.04 1.18 13.83
C ALA A 499 -5.25 1.14 12.89
N ASN A 500 -6.47 1.34 13.41
CA ASN A 500 -7.71 1.39 12.64
C ASN A 500 -8.80 2.17 13.42
N GLN A 501 -9.96 2.37 12.77
CA GLN A 501 -11.06 3.16 13.33
C GLN A 501 -11.69 2.51 14.56
N GLU A 502 -11.81 1.18 14.61
CA GLU A 502 -12.38 0.45 15.75
C GLU A 502 -11.55 0.68 17.02
N LYS A 503 -10.22 0.56 16.92
CA LYS A 503 -9.28 0.84 18.02
C LYS A 503 -9.34 2.28 18.51
N ALA A 504 -9.54 3.24 17.59
CA ALA A 504 -9.70 4.65 17.94
C ALA A 504 -10.99 4.92 18.74
N LEU A 505 -12.09 4.27 18.37
CA LEU A 505 -13.36 4.36 19.10
C LEU A 505 -13.28 3.73 20.50
N GLU A 506 -12.52 2.64 20.63
CA GLU A 506 -12.27 1.97 21.92
C GLU A 506 -11.23 2.67 22.79
N ASN A 507 -10.52 3.68 22.26
CA ASN A 507 -9.34 4.27 22.89
C ASN A 507 -8.26 3.24 23.27
N SER A 508 -8.12 2.17 22.50
CA SER A 508 -7.16 1.09 22.75
C SER A 508 -6.04 1.07 21.72
N MET A 509 -4.79 1.01 22.19
CA MET A 509 -3.61 0.80 21.35
C MET A 509 -3.22 -0.68 21.24
N SER A 510 -3.88 -1.56 22.00
CA SER A 510 -3.61 -2.99 22.04
C SER A 510 -4.13 -3.68 20.77
N ASP A 511 -3.50 -4.80 20.38
CA ASP A 511 -4.04 -5.70 19.36
C ASP A 511 -5.20 -6.54 19.86
N LEU A 512 -5.32 -6.72 21.18
CA LEU A 512 -6.43 -7.43 21.80
C LEU A 512 -7.49 -6.43 22.27
N PRO A 513 -8.79 -6.72 22.03
CA PRO A 513 -9.89 -5.96 22.61
C PRO A 513 -9.80 -5.88 24.13
N THR A 514 -10.37 -4.83 24.72
CA THR A 514 -10.28 -4.65 26.18
C THR A 514 -11.14 -5.68 26.92
N THR A 515 -10.55 -6.43 27.86
CA THR A 515 -11.31 -7.36 28.72
C THR A 515 -12.33 -6.61 29.55
N THR A 516 -13.61 -6.96 29.38
CA THR A 516 -14.72 -6.38 30.15
C THR A 516 -14.99 -7.20 31.41
N LEU A 517 -14.88 -8.53 31.33
CA LEU A 517 -15.13 -9.44 32.44
C LEU A 517 -14.30 -10.73 32.26
N SER A 518 -13.91 -11.34 33.38
CA SER A 518 -13.27 -12.67 33.39
C SER A 518 -14.22 -13.69 34.03
N LEU A 519 -14.43 -14.81 33.35
CA LEU A 519 -15.21 -15.96 33.78
C LEU A 519 -14.30 -17.13 34.16
N SER A 520 -14.81 -18.06 34.96
CA SER A 520 -14.11 -19.29 35.33
C SER A 520 -14.96 -20.52 35.05
N ALA A 521 -14.38 -21.57 34.48
CA ALA A 521 -15.05 -22.85 34.20
C ALA A 521 -14.17 -24.02 34.67
N GLU A 522 -14.70 -25.02 35.36
CA GLU A 522 -13.92 -26.20 35.78
C GLU A 522 -13.42 -27.01 34.58
N THR A 523 -14.31 -27.24 33.62
CA THR A 523 -14.01 -27.83 32.32
C THR A 523 -14.28 -26.82 31.23
N LEU A 524 -13.47 -26.82 30.17
CA LEU A 524 -13.68 -25.92 29.04
C LEU A 524 -14.87 -26.43 28.22
N PRO A 525 -15.99 -25.69 28.14
CA PRO A 525 -17.07 -26.03 27.21
C PRO A 525 -16.63 -25.74 25.77
N ASP A 526 -17.43 -26.11 24.76
CA ASP A 526 -17.13 -25.90 23.33
C ASP A 526 -17.01 -24.40 22.93
N VAL A 527 -16.02 -23.69 23.45
CA VAL A 527 -15.76 -22.26 23.27
C VAL A 527 -14.26 -22.00 23.16
N GLN A 528 -13.88 -20.99 22.40
CA GLN A 528 -12.49 -20.63 22.13
C GLN A 528 -12.34 -19.12 21.95
N ALA A 529 -11.11 -18.64 21.75
CA ALA A 529 -10.89 -17.25 21.38
C ALA A 529 -11.63 -16.91 20.06
N GLY A 530 -12.35 -15.79 20.06
CA GLY A 530 -13.22 -15.35 18.96
C GLY A 530 -14.61 -16.00 18.93
N SER A 531 -14.99 -16.82 19.92
CA SER A 531 -16.40 -17.22 20.09
C SER A 531 -17.25 -16.02 20.49
N VAL A 532 -18.51 -16.00 20.08
CA VAL A 532 -19.41 -14.86 20.34
C VAL A 532 -19.98 -14.89 21.75
N VAL A 533 -20.16 -13.71 22.33
CA VAL A 533 -20.91 -13.52 23.58
C VAL A 533 -22.32 -13.03 23.23
N LEU A 534 -23.32 -13.76 23.71
CA LEU A 534 -24.73 -13.55 23.42
C LEU A 534 -25.47 -13.02 24.65
N TYR A 535 -26.36 -12.06 24.46
CA TYR A 535 -27.39 -11.68 25.43
C TYR A 535 -28.76 -11.99 24.83
N ARG A 536 -29.54 -12.86 25.46
CA ARG A 536 -30.85 -13.30 24.93
C ARG A 536 -30.80 -13.72 23.44
N LYS A 537 -29.76 -14.48 23.08
CA LYS A 537 -29.45 -14.96 21.71
C LYS A 537 -29.00 -13.88 20.72
N PHE A 538 -28.74 -12.65 21.15
CA PHE A 538 -28.21 -11.55 20.32
C PHE A 538 -26.72 -11.32 20.60
N ALA A 539 -25.90 -11.15 19.56
CA ALA A 539 -24.44 -10.99 19.71
C ALA A 539 -24.06 -9.60 20.21
N VAL A 540 -23.42 -9.54 21.38
CA VAL A 540 -23.05 -8.29 22.08
C VAL A 540 -21.55 -8.17 22.37
N GLY A 541 -20.78 -9.24 22.14
CA GLY A 541 -19.37 -9.29 22.45
C GLY A 541 -18.68 -10.55 21.92
N GLU A 542 -17.46 -10.79 22.38
CA GLU A 542 -16.65 -11.94 21.99
C GLU A 542 -15.71 -12.39 23.12
N ILE A 543 -15.25 -13.63 23.03
CA ILE A 543 -14.19 -14.17 23.89
C ILE A 543 -12.84 -13.71 23.35
N ILE A 544 -12.05 -13.03 24.18
CA ILE A 544 -10.72 -12.53 23.81
C ILE A 544 -9.69 -13.65 24.01
N THR A 545 -9.66 -14.24 25.20
CA THR A 545 -8.70 -15.29 25.56
C THR A 545 -9.32 -16.38 26.43
N VAL A 546 -8.80 -17.59 26.28
CA VAL A 546 -9.08 -18.75 27.12
C VAL A 546 -7.74 -19.27 27.63
N GLN A 547 -7.56 -19.31 28.95
CA GLN A 547 -6.30 -19.69 29.58
C GLN A 547 -6.55 -20.84 30.57
N PRO A 548 -5.91 -22.02 30.39
CA PRO A 548 -5.99 -23.08 31.37
C PRO A 548 -5.22 -22.70 32.65
N ARG A 549 -5.84 -22.92 33.80
CA ARG A 549 -5.19 -22.94 35.13
C ARG A 549 -5.24 -24.36 35.69
N LYS A 550 -4.63 -24.56 36.85
CA LYS A 550 -4.46 -25.89 37.48
C LYS A 550 -5.79 -26.64 37.66
N ASP A 551 -6.83 -25.94 38.11
CA ASP A 551 -8.11 -26.53 38.50
C ASP A 551 -9.33 -25.92 37.76
N ALA A 552 -9.10 -24.98 36.82
CA ALA A 552 -10.14 -24.29 36.06
C ALA A 552 -9.58 -23.60 34.81
N PHE A 553 -10.44 -23.17 33.89
CA PHE A 553 -10.14 -22.27 32.80
C PHE A 553 -10.54 -20.84 33.16
N GLU A 554 -9.71 -19.87 32.79
CA GLU A 554 -10.02 -18.44 32.82
C GLU A 554 -10.39 -17.97 31.43
N ILE A 555 -11.58 -17.37 31.30
CA ILE A 555 -12.13 -16.91 30.03
C ILE A 555 -12.35 -15.42 30.10
N ASN A 556 -11.57 -14.65 29.34
CA ASN A 556 -11.69 -13.20 29.26
C ASN A 556 -12.63 -12.83 28.12
N ILE A 557 -13.68 -12.07 28.42
CA ILE A 557 -14.67 -11.64 27.44
C ILE A 557 -14.64 -10.13 27.23
N HIS A 558 -14.82 -9.72 25.99
CA HIS A 558 -15.07 -8.35 25.57
C HIS A 558 -16.57 -8.16 25.35
N ILE A 559 -17.16 -7.11 25.92
CA ILE A 559 -18.51 -6.65 25.57
C ILE A 559 -18.39 -5.22 25.04
N LYS A 560 -18.99 -4.99 23.87
CA LYS A 560 -18.91 -3.71 23.17
C LYS A 560 -19.40 -2.58 24.10
N PRO A 561 -18.79 -1.39 24.06
CA PRO A 561 -19.13 -0.28 24.96
C PRO A 561 -20.64 0.02 25.05
N GLU A 562 -21.33 -0.01 23.93
CA GLU A 562 -22.78 0.22 23.82
C GLU A 562 -23.64 -0.80 24.60
N TYR A 563 -23.17 -2.04 24.78
CA TYR A 563 -23.92 -3.12 25.45
C TYR A 563 -23.50 -3.38 26.90
N ARG A 564 -22.50 -2.67 27.42
CA ARG A 564 -22.00 -2.89 28.80
C ARG A 564 -23.07 -2.70 29.87
N HIS A 565 -24.10 -1.90 29.60
CA HIS A 565 -25.23 -1.68 30.50
C HIS A 565 -26.12 -2.94 30.73
N LEU A 566 -26.00 -3.96 29.87
CA LEU A 566 -26.74 -5.23 30.00
C LEU A 566 -26.17 -6.15 31.09
N LEU A 567 -24.89 -5.97 31.42
CA LEU A 567 -24.20 -6.67 32.51
C LEU A 567 -24.62 -6.09 33.87
N THR A 568 -25.07 -6.96 34.77
CA THR A 568 -25.43 -6.60 36.15
C THR A 568 -24.74 -7.53 37.14
N SER A 569 -24.93 -7.31 38.45
CA SER A 569 -24.48 -8.26 39.48
C SER A 569 -25.19 -9.61 39.42
N ASN A 570 -26.35 -9.68 38.76
CA ASN A 570 -27.20 -10.86 38.67
C ASN A 570 -27.03 -11.62 37.35
N SER A 571 -26.03 -11.26 36.53
CA SER A 571 -25.79 -11.96 35.26
C SER A 571 -25.12 -13.31 35.51
N VAL A 572 -25.75 -14.37 35.01
CA VAL A 572 -25.20 -15.73 34.94
C VAL A 572 -24.79 -16.05 33.51
N PHE A 573 -23.75 -16.87 33.36
CA PHE A 573 -23.15 -17.19 32.06
C PHE A 573 -23.19 -18.69 31.83
N TRP A 574 -23.58 -19.11 30.64
CA TRP A 574 -23.49 -20.50 30.24
C TRP A 574 -22.91 -20.62 28.85
N ALA A 575 -22.27 -21.76 28.59
CA ALA A 575 -21.87 -22.10 27.24
C ALA A 575 -23.05 -22.61 26.44
N GLU A 576 -23.09 -22.18 25.18
CA GLU A 576 -23.94 -22.73 24.15
C GLU A 576 -23.04 -23.41 23.13
N GLY A 577 -23.06 -24.75 23.14
CA GLY A 577 -22.33 -25.56 22.16
C GLY A 577 -22.78 -25.27 20.72
N GLY A 578 -22.11 -25.92 19.77
CA GLY A 578 -22.33 -25.81 18.32
C GLY A 578 -23.75 -26.19 17.87
N ALA A 579 -23.92 -26.58 16.61
CA ALA A 579 -25.25 -26.86 16.06
C ALA A 579 -26.03 -27.90 16.91
N LYS A 580 -27.04 -27.44 17.66
CA LYS A 580 -27.90 -28.31 18.46
C LYS A 580 -28.90 -28.99 17.53
N VAL A 581 -28.60 -30.23 17.18
CA VAL A 581 -29.47 -31.08 16.37
C VAL A 581 -30.48 -31.73 17.31
N GLN A 582 -31.76 -31.35 17.19
CA GLN A 582 -32.83 -31.98 17.95
C GLN A 582 -33.64 -32.86 17.01
N LEU A 583 -33.69 -34.16 17.31
CA LEU A 583 -34.55 -35.13 16.65
C LEU A 583 -35.85 -35.22 17.47
N ASN A 584 -36.96 -34.79 16.88
CA ASN A 584 -38.28 -34.95 17.46
C ASN A 584 -39.13 -35.91 16.60
N GLY A 585 -40.28 -36.34 17.10
CA GLY A 585 -41.19 -37.25 16.38
C GLY A 585 -41.72 -36.72 15.04
N SER A 586 -41.50 -35.44 14.74
CA SER A 586 -41.87 -34.77 13.48
C SER A 586 -40.69 -34.51 12.53
N GLY A 587 -39.45 -34.85 12.91
CA GLY A 587 -38.27 -34.72 12.05
C GLY A 587 -37.04 -34.13 12.74
N LEU A 588 -36.04 -33.79 11.92
CA LEU A 588 -34.79 -33.18 12.35
C LEU A 588 -34.92 -31.65 12.34
N THR A 589 -34.91 -31.02 13.51
CA THR A 589 -34.82 -29.55 13.60
C THR A 589 -33.39 -29.13 13.87
N VAL A 590 -32.82 -28.36 12.92
CA VAL A 590 -31.51 -27.71 13.08
C VAL A 590 -31.78 -26.24 13.39
N GLN A 591 -31.44 -25.79 14.59
CA GLN A 591 -31.67 -24.41 14.98
C GLN A 591 -30.66 -23.49 14.26
N ALA A 592 -31.17 -22.59 13.40
CA ALA A 592 -30.37 -21.59 12.73
C ALA A 592 -29.63 -20.73 13.77
N SER A 593 -28.33 -20.94 13.85
CA SER A 593 -27.42 -20.27 14.78
C SER A 593 -26.43 -19.45 13.94
N PRO A 594 -25.93 -18.29 14.42
CA PRO A 594 -24.82 -17.61 13.75
C PRO A 594 -23.71 -18.62 13.46
N LEU A 595 -23.13 -18.62 12.25
CA LEU A 595 -22.14 -19.64 11.88
C LEU A 595 -20.93 -19.64 12.84
N SER A 596 -20.58 -18.49 13.41
CA SER A 596 -19.57 -18.38 14.47
C SER A 596 -19.90 -19.25 15.69
N ARG A 597 -21.17 -19.35 16.08
CA ARG A 597 -21.63 -20.29 17.11
C ARG A 597 -21.53 -21.75 16.63
N ALA A 598 -21.85 -22.03 15.37
CA ALA A 598 -21.75 -23.39 14.85
C ALA A 598 -20.31 -23.90 14.76
N LEU A 599 -19.34 -23.02 14.47
CA LEU A 599 -17.92 -23.36 14.32
C LEU A 599 -17.09 -23.20 15.59
N LYS A 600 -17.41 -22.22 16.44
CA LYS A 600 -16.61 -21.82 17.60
C LYS A 600 -17.40 -21.86 18.92
N GLY A 601 -18.69 -22.20 18.90
CA GLY A 601 -19.58 -22.08 20.05
C GLY A 601 -19.82 -20.64 20.49
N ALA A 602 -20.55 -20.49 21.59
CA ALA A 602 -20.89 -19.19 22.15
C ALA A 602 -20.98 -19.24 23.67
N ILE A 603 -20.83 -18.08 24.32
CA ILE A 603 -21.24 -17.90 25.72
C ILE A 603 -22.49 -17.04 25.70
N SER A 604 -23.57 -17.52 26.31
CA SER A 604 -24.77 -16.71 26.52
C SER A 604 -24.87 -16.29 27.98
N PHE A 605 -25.47 -15.12 28.22
CA PHE A 605 -25.77 -14.66 29.56
C PHE A 605 -27.16 -14.01 29.64
N ASP A 606 -27.74 -14.04 30.84
CA ASP A 606 -28.95 -13.32 31.18
C ASP A 606 -28.94 -12.95 32.67
N ASN A 607 -29.82 -12.03 33.06
CA ASN A 607 -29.97 -11.56 34.43
C ASN A 607 -31.06 -12.36 35.15
N LEU A 608 -30.69 -13.19 36.13
CA LEU A 608 -31.63 -14.03 36.89
C LEU A 608 -31.81 -13.54 38.33
N SER A 609 -33.06 -13.50 38.80
CA SER A 609 -33.38 -13.17 40.20
C SER A 609 -32.81 -14.23 41.15
N GLY A 610 -32.00 -13.80 42.13
CA GLY A 610 -31.31 -14.69 43.07
C GLY A 610 -29.87 -15.05 42.67
N ALA A 611 -29.42 -14.67 41.46
CA ALA A 611 -28.06 -14.92 41.00
C ALA A 611 -26.97 -14.12 41.72
N SER A 612 -27.30 -13.14 42.56
CA SER A 612 -26.31 -12.50 43.44
C SER A 612 -25.68 -13.49 44.44
N ALA A 613 -26.32 -14.65 44.67
CA ALA A 613 -25.81 -15.76 45.47
C ALA A 613 -25.03 -16.81 44.64
N SER A 614 -24.85 -16.60 43.32
CA SER A 614 -24.11 -17.54 42.46
C SER A 614 -22.70 -17.79 42.98
N ALA A 615 -22.25 -19.03 42.89
CA ALA A 615 -20.89 -19.43 43.21
C ALA A 615 -19.87 -18.56 42.45
N ARG A 616 -18.81 -18.13 43.14
CA ARG A 616 -17.62 -17.53 42.53
C ARG A 616 -16.48 -18.51 42.69
N ILE A 617 -15.76 -18.80 41.59
CA ILE A 617 -14.50 -19.53 41.63
C ILE A 617 -13.40 -18.48 41.52
N ASP A 618 -12.49 -18.44 42.49
CA ASP A 618 -11.37 -17.47 42.52
C ASP A 618 -11.84 -16.00 42.38
N ASN A 619 -12.94 -15.66 43.07
CA ASN A 619 -13.63 -14.35 43.03
C ASN A 619 -14.14 -13.92 41.63
N LYS A 620 -14.15 -14.83 40.64
CA LYS A 620 -14.69 -14.63 39.28
C LYS A 620 -16.03 -15.32 39.14
N ARG A 621 -16.83 -14.90 38.14
CA ARG A 621 -18.14 -15.51 37.87
C ARG A 621 -17.96 -16.84 37.16
N VAL A 622 -18.79 -17.82 37.51
CA VAL A 622 -18.74 -19.15 36.91
C VAL A 622 -19.40 -19.14 35.53
N LEU A 623 -18.75 -19.79 34.56
CA LEU A 623 -19.32 -20.17 33.28
C LEU A 623 -19.87 -21.60 33.41
N TYR A 624 -21.19 -21.74 33.38
CA TYR A 624 -21.87 -23.03 33.46
C TYR A 624 -21.84 -23.77 32.12
N ALA A 625 -21.87 -25.10 32.15
CA ALA A 625 -21.86 -25.91 30.92
C ALA A 625 -23.14 -25.80 30.08
N SER A 626 -24.27 -25.40 30.68
CA SER A 626 -25.56 -25.28 30.01
C SER A 626 -26.46 -24.21 30.65
N GLU A 627 -27.47 -23.76 29.90
CA GLU A 627 -28.49 -22.83 30.41
C GLU A 627 -29.21 -23.40 31.64
N THR A 628 -29.54 -24.69 31.62
CA THR A 628 -30.24 -25.33 32.74
C THR A 628 -29.36 -25.38 33.99
N ALA A 629 -28.05 -25.59 33.86
CA ALA A 629 -27.10 -25.50 34.96
C ALA A 629 -26.96 -24.06 35.49
N ALA A 630 -26.96 -23.06 34.61
CA ALA A 630 -26.93 -21.64 35.01
C ALA A 630 -28.23 -21.17 35.68
N ARG A 631 -29.38 -21.76 35.34
CA ARG A 631 -30.68 -21.49 35.99
C ARG A 631 -30.84 -22.22 37.32
N ALA A 632 -30.01 -23.22 37.60
CA ALA A 632 -30.04 -24.01 38.82
C ALA A 632 -29.52 -23.26 40.08
N VAL A 633 -29.42 -21.93 40.02
CA VAL A 633 -28.89 -21.06 41.08
C VAL A 633 -29.92 -20.82 42.20
N GLY A 634 -31.13 -21.38 42.12
CA GLY A 634 -32.14 -21.32 43.16
C GLY A 634 -32.59 -22.70 43.61
N GLY A 635 -32.65 -22.93 44.93
CA GLY A 635 -33.55 -23.93 45.49
C GLY A 635 -33.15 -25.41 45.45
N GLN A 636 -31.87 -25.74 45.57
CA GLN A 636 -31.40 -27.12 45.64
C GLN A 636 -32.14 -27.93 46.72
N ILE A 637 -32.51 -29.17 46.38
CA ILE A 637 -33.09 -30.17 47.27
C ILE A 637 -32.28 -31.46 47.16
N THR A 638 -32.30 -32.26 48.22
CA THR A 638 -31.72 -33.61 48.24
C THR A 638 -32.85 -34.61 48.15
N LEU A 639 -32.77 -35.51 47.19
CA LEU A 639 -33.68 -36.63 47.02
C LEU A 639 -32.94 -37.93 47.36
N HIS A 640 -33.47 -38.68 48.32
CA HIS A 640 -32.94 -39.97 48.74
C HIS A 640 -33.70 -41.08 48.01
N ALA A 641 -32.97 -41.97 47.35
CA ALA A 641 -33.52 -43.14 46.68
C ALA A 641 -32.78 -44.40 47.13
N PHE A 642 -33.50 -45.51 47.23
CA PHE A 642 -32.89 -46.82 47.49
C PHE A 642 -32.20 -47.41 46.26
N ASP A 643 -32.64 -47.01 45.06
CA ASP A 643 -32.11 -47.44 43.77
C ASP A 643 -32.00 -46.26 42.79
N ALA A 644 -30.92 -46.24 42.03
CA ALA A 644 -30.69 -45.27 40.95
C ALA A 644 -30.99 -45.83 39.56
N GLY A 645 -31.35 -47.11 39.41
CA GLY A 645 -31.61 -47.72 38.11
C GLY A 645 -32.71 -47.02 37.29
N LYS A 646 -33.59 -46.26 37.95
CA LYS A 646 -34.66 -45.49 37.33
C LYS A 646 -34.40 -43.98 37.30
N ILE A 647 -33.21 -43.52 37.70
CA ILE A 647 -32.91 -42.10 37.93
C ILE A 647 -31.61 -41.73 37.20
N ALA A 648 -31.58 -40.57 36.53
CA ALA A 648 -30.40 -40.10 35.80
C ALA A 648 -30.10 -38.62 36.07
N GLU A 649 -28.84 -38.23 35.90
CA GLU A 649 -28.47 -36.81 35.85
C GLU A 649 -29.16 -36.11 34.67
N GLY A 650 -29.69 -34.91 34.89
CA GLY A 650 -30.52 -34.19 33.93
C GLY A 650 -31.98 -34.65 33.84
N MET A 651 -32.39 -35.68 34.59
CA MET A 651 -33.78 -36.15 34.60
C MET A 651 -34.74 -35.04 35.08
N PRO A 652 -35.80 -34.73 34.32
CA PRO A 652 -36.71 -33.63 34.68
C PRO A 652 -37.62 -34.00 35.85
N ILE A 653 -37.92 -33.01 36.69
CA ILE A 653 -38.95 -33.05 37.73
C ILE A 653 -40.17 -32.31 37.19
N ARG A 654 -41.29 -33.02 37.05
CA ARG A 654 -42.52 -32.53 36.45
C ARG A 654 -43.65 -32.44 37.46
N TYR A 655 -44.41 -31.36 37.37
CA TYR A 655 -45.72 -31.22 38.01
C TYR A 655 -46.78 -31.02 36.93
N LEU A 656 -47.79 -31.89 36.90
CA LEU A 656 -48.86 -31.85 35.88
C LEU A 656 -48.31 -31.80 34.43
N GLY A 657 -47.18 -32.47 34.19
CA GLY A 657 -46.51 -32.50 32.88
C GLY A 657 -45.62 -31.29 32.56
N ILE A 658 -45.51 -30.29 33.45
CA ILE A 658 -44.64 -29.12 33.29
C ILE A 658 -43.33 -29.33 34.03
N ASP A 659 -42.19 -29.08 33.37
CA ASP A 659 -40.86 -29.13 34.00
C ASP A 659 -40.71 -28.01 35.04
N ILE A 660 -40.54 -28.39 36.30
CA ILE A 660 -40.37 -27.45 37.43
C ILE A 660 -38.98 -27.56 38.08
N GLY A 661 -38.16 -28.49 37.62
CA GLY A 661 -36.83 -28.77 38.14
C GLY A 661 -36.16 -29.92 37.41
N GLN A 662 -34.96 -30.28 37.86
CA GLN A 662 -34.19 -31.38 37.28
C GLN A 662 -33.19 -31.95 38.29
N ILE A 663 -32.75 -33.18 38.08
CA ILE A 663 -31.64 -33.78 38.82
C ILE A 663 -30.32 -33.24 38.31
N GLN A 664 -29.45 -32.80 39.21
CA GLN A 664 -28.14 -32.23 38.89
C GLN A 664 -27.03 -33.29 38.99
N SER A 665 -27.01 -34.09 40.05
CA SER A 665 -25.95 -35.08 40.28
C SER A 665 -26.45 -36.26 41.11
N LEU A 666 -25.89 -37.44 40.89
CA LEU A 666 -26.15 -38.64 41.69
C LEU A 666 -24.91 -39.04 42.51
N ASN A 667 -25.06 -39.24 43.81
CA ASN A 667 -23.98 -39.69 44.69
C ASN A 667 -24.40 -40.95 45.46
N LEU A 668 -23.62 -42.03 45.34
CA LEU A 668 -23.83 -43.24 46.13
C LEU A 668 -23.27 -43.07 47.54
N ILE A 669 -24.10 -43.29 48.56
CA ILE A 669 -23.67 -43.31 49.96
C ILE A 669 -23.69 -44.74 50.47
N THR A 670 -22.52 -45.38 50.39
CA THR A 670 -22.31 -46.78 50.79
C THR A 670 -22.60 -47.04 52.27
N ALA A 671 -22.40 -46.05 53.14
CA ALA A 671 -22.69 -46.17 54.57
C ALA A 671 -24.18 -46.32 54.91
N LYS A 672 -25.07 -45.86 54.02
CA LYS A 672 -26.53 -45.86 54.21
C LYS A 672 -27.27 -46.72 53.19
N ASN A 673 -26.56 -47.35 52.26
CA ASN A 673 -27.14 -48.08 51.13
C ASN A 673 -28.20 -47.26 50.37
N GLU A 674 -27.94 -45.97 50.18
CA GLU A 674 -28.83 -45.04 49.49
C GLU A 674 -28.08 -44.29 48.39
N VAL A 675 -28.81 -43.85 47.37
CA VAL A 675 -28.35 -42.87 46.39
C VAL A 675 -28.95 -41.51 46.73
N GLN A 676 -28.08 -40.52 46.93
CA GLN A 676 -28.48 -39.13 47.06
C GLN A 676 -28.44 -38.45 45.71
N ALA A 677 -29.62 -38.15 45.19
CA ALA A 677 -29.81 -37.31 44.02
C ALA A 677 -29.94 -35.85 44.45
N LYS A 678 -28.94 -35.03 44.15
CA LYS A 678 -29.06 -33.57 44.29
C LYS A 678 -29.88 -33.08 43.11
N ALA A 679 -31.00 -32.42 43.41
CA ALA A 679 -31.88 -31.86 42.41
C ALA A 679 -32.07 -30.37 42.63
N VAL A 680 -32.48 -29.68 41.58
CA VAL A 680 -32.75 -28.25 41.62
C VAL A 680 -34.16 -27.99 41.13
N LEU A 681 -34.93 -27.21 41.91
CA LEU A 681 -36.23 -26.70 41.51
C LEU A 681 -36.05 -25.27 41.00
N TYR A 682 -36.71 -24.91 39.90
CA TYR A 682 -36.58 -23.56 39.36
C TYR A 682 -37.06 -22.49 40.37
N PRO A 683 -36.46 -21.29 40.37
CA PRO A 683 -36.73 -20.25 41.37
C PRO A 683 -38.21 -19.90 41.57
N GLU A 684 -39.00 -19.96 40.51
CA GLU A 684 -40.45 -19.72 40.52
C GLU A 684 -41.26 -20.82 41.25
N TYR A 685 -40.73 -22.04 41.36
CA TYR A 685 -41.44 -23.20 41.91
C TYR A 685 -40.91 -23.64 43.27
N VAL A 686 -39.67 -23.28 43.61
CA VAL A 686 -39.00 -23.74 44.83
C VAL A 686 -39.83 -23.55 46.11
N ASN A 687 -40.46 -22.40 46.29
CA ASN A 687 -41.20 -22.08 47.51
C ASN A 687 -42.52 -22.86 47.64
N THR A 688 -43.02 -23.43 46.53
CA THR A 688 -44.25 -24.22 46.47
C THR A 688 -43.96 -25.69 46.76
N PHE A 689 -42.90 -26.24 46.16
CA PHE A 689 -42.61 -27.69 46.21
C PHE A 689 -41.55 -28.09 47.23
N ALA A 690 -40.67 -27.19 47.68
CA ALA A 690 -39.71 -27.50 48.74
C ALA A 690 -40.37 -27.40 50.14
N ARG A 691 -41.42 -28.18 50.38
CA ARG A 691 -42.23 -28.17 51.62
C ARG A 691 -42.44 -29.56 52.18
N ALA A 692 -42.49 -29.69 53.50
CA ALA A 692 -42.83 -30.94 54.16
C ALA A 692 -44.18 -31.49 53.67
N GLY A 693 -44.22 -32.81 53.43
CA GLY A 693 -45.36 -33.49 52.82
C GLY A 693 -45.32 -33.58 51.29
N THR A 694 -44.34 -32.95 50.63
CA THR A 694 -44.13 -33.11 49.18
C THR A 694 -43.65 -34.52 48.88
N ARG A 695 -44.20 -35.13 47.83
CA ARG A 695 -43.87 -36.48 47.39
C ARG A 695 -43.22 -36.42 46.02
N PHE A 696 -42.11 -37.12 45.87
CA PHE A 696 -41.43 -37.30 44.59
C PHE A 696 -41.55 -38.76 44.20
N SER A 697 -41.93 -39.05 42.96
CA SER A 697 -42.07 -40.42 42.48
C SER A 697 -41.54 -40.54 41.07
N VAL A 698 -40.73 -41.56 40.81
CA VAL A 698 -40.26 -41.84 39.44
C VAL A 698 -41.38 -42.47 38.65
N ILE A 699 -41.67 -41.92 37.47
CA ILE A 699 -42.66 -42.49 36.55
C ILE A 699 -41.92 -43.33 35.50
N THR A 700 -42.24 -44.62 35.46
CA THR A 700 -41.72 -45.59 34.50
C THR A 700 -42.84 -46.12 33.59
N PRO A 701 -42.51 -46.58 32.37
CA PRO A 701 -43.54 -47.04 31.45
C PRO A 701 -44.18 -48.33 31.98
N GLN A 702 -45.51 -48.38 32.02
CA GLN A 702 -46.25 -49.55 32.45
C GLN A 702 -46.92 -50.20 31.24
N ILE A 703 -46.43 -51.38 30.85
CA ILE A 703 -46.96 -52.17 29.75
C ILE A 703 -47.45 -53.49 30.33
N SER A 704 -48.76 -53.72 30.25
CA SER A 704 -49.38 -54.94 30.75
C SER A 704 -50.53 -55.36 29.84
N ALA A 705 -51.07 -56.57 30.06
CA ALA A 705 -52.30 -57.00 29.38
C ALA A 705 -53.53 -56.12 29.73
N ALA A 706 -53.44 -55.29 30.78
CA ALA A 706 -54.47 -54.32 31.18
C ALA A 706 -54.53 -53.07 30.28
N GLY A 707 -53.44 -52.77 29.57
CA GLY A 707 -53.25 -51.52 28.86
C GLY A 707 -51.82 -50.98 29.01
N VAL A 708 -51.60 -49.83 28.39
CA VAL A 708 -50.33 -49.11 28.38
C VAL A 708 -50.51 -47.74 29.04
N GLU A 709 -49.73 -47.47 30.08
CA GLU A 709 -49.69 -46.17 30.76
C GLU A 709 -48.26 -45.59 30.65
N HIS A 710 -48.16 -44.26 30.56
CA HIS A 710 -46.89 -43.52 30.55
C HIS A 710 -45.92 -43.90 29.42
N LEU A 711 -46.40 -44.14 28.19
CA LEU A 711 -45.54 -44.49 27.03
C LEU A 711 -44.51 -43.41 26.67
N ASP A 712 -44.75 -42.15 27.02
CA ASP A 712 -43.79 -41.05 26.85
C ASP A 712 -42.49 -41.29 27.65
N THR A 713 -42.58 -42.02 28.76
CA THR A 713 -41.43 -42.38 29.59
C THR A 713 -40.52 -43.45 28.99
N LEU A 714 -40.92 -44.10 27.88
CA LEU A 714 -40.02 -44.97 27.11
C LEU A 714 -38.85 -44.19 26.49
N PHE A 715 -39.09 -42.93 26.14
CA PHE A 715 -38.07 -42.05 25.53
C PHE A 715 -37.47 -41.08 26.54
N GLN A 716 -38.27 -40.61 27.51
CA GLN A 716 -37.80 -39.68 28.53
C GLN A 716 -38.50 -39.94 29.88
N ALA A 717 -37.84 -40.71 30.75
CA ALA A 717 -38.29 -40.87 32.13
C ALA A 717 -38.27 -39.52 32.87
N TYR A 718 -39.18 -39.35 33.83
CA TYR A 718 -39.27 -38.12 34.63
C TYR A 718 -39.70 -38.43 36.07
N ILE A 719 -39.41 -37.50 36.98
CA ILE A 719 -39.90 -37.56 38.36
C ILE A 719 -41.20 -36.74 38.42
N ASN A 720 -42.31 -37.38 38.78
CA ASN A 720 -43.52 -36.65 39.15
C ASN A 720 -43.39 -36.12 40.57
N VAL A 721 -43.97 -34.95 40.83
CA VAL A 721 -43.98 -34.33 42.15
C VAL A 721 -45.40 -33.97 42.58
N GLU A 722 -45.73 -34.19 43.85
CA GLU A 722 -46.97 -33.70 44.46
C GLU A 722 -46.66 -32.73 45.59
N PRO A 723 -47.22 -31.51 45.60
CA PRO A 723 -46.86 -30.48 46.58
C PRO A 723 -47.42 -30.77 47.98
N GLY A 724 -46.56 -30.65 48.99
CA GLY A 724 -46.95 -30.65 50.41
C GLY A 724 -47.35 -29.27 50.92
N ARG A 725 -48.15 -29.21 51.99
CA ARG A 725 -48.59 -27.96 52.65
C ARG A 725 -47.80 -27.62 53.93
N GLY A 726 -46.73 -28.35 54.25
CA GLY A 726 -45.97 -28.16 55.48
C GLY A 726 -44.90 -27.05 55.43
N SER A 727 -44.07 -27.01 56.47
CA SER A 727 -42.93 -26.09 56.59
C SER A 727 -41.89 -26.31 55.48
N PRO A 728 -41.09 -25.29 55.12
CA PRO A 728 -40.02 -25.45 54.12
C PRO A 728 -39.10 -26.62 54.47
N ARG A 729 -38.81 -27.48 53.50
CA ARG A 729 -37.97 -28.67 53.64
C ARG A 729 -37.13 -28.86 52.38
N ARG A 730 -35.89 -29.32 52.54
CA ARG A 730 -34.95 -29.53 51.43
C ARG A 730 -34.57 -30.98 51.18
N ASP A 731 -34.85 -31.86 52.12
CA ASP A 731 -34.51 -33.29 52.02
C ASP A 731 -35.79 -34.13 51.90
N PHE A 732 -35.87 -34.94 50.85
CA PHE A 732 -37.04 -35.75 50.50
C PHE A 732 -36.64 -37.16 50.11
N GLU A 733 -37.59 -38.09 50.17
CA GLU A 733 -37.42 -39.46 49.72
C GLU A 733 -38.20 -39.66 48.42
N ILE A 734 -37.63 -40.44 47.50
CA ILE A 734 -38.28 -40.82 46.24
C ILE A 734 -39.10 -42.10 46.47
N GLN A 735 -40.38 -42.04 46.14
CA GLN A 735 -41.33 -43.14 46.27
C GLN A 735 -41.49 -43.91 44.95
N GLU A 736 -41.81 -45.20 45.04
CA GLU A 736 -42.00 -46.06 43.86
C GLU A 736 -43.38 -45.90 43.19
N THR A 737 -44.39 -45.34 43.86
CA THR A 737 -45.75 -45.22 43.30
C THR A 737 -46.46 -44.00 43.87
N THR A 738 -47.19 -43.25 43.03
CA THR A 738 -48.02 -42.11 43.43
C THR A 738 -49.29 -42.11 42.59
N ILE A 739 -50.37 -41.55 43.15
CA ILE A 739 -51.62 -41.33 42.41
C ILE A 739 -51.36 -40.20 41.42
N SER A 740 -51.26 -40.53 40.14
CA SER A 740 -51.02 -39.54 39.08
C SER A 740 -52.17 -38.54 38.88
N ASP A 741 -53.34 -38.81 39.48
CA ASP A 741 -54.56 -38.04 39.23
C ASP A 741 -54.87 -36.97 40.29
N SER A 742 -54.64 -35.72 39.89
CA SER A 742 -54.92 -34.52 40.71
C SER A 742 -56.37 -34.36 41.17
N ARG A 743 -57.36 -35.02 40.51
CA ARG A 743 -58.79 -34.93 40.86
C ARG A 743 -59.10 -35.35 42.29
N TYR A 744 -58.23 -36.16 42.89
CA TYR A 744 -58.41 -36.67 44.25
C TYR A 744 -57.69 -35.83 45.30
N ILE A 745 -56.81 -34.87 44.97
CA ILE A 745 -55.97 -34.15 45.95
C ILE A 745 -56.79 -33.46 47.07
N ASP A 746 -57.89 -32.80 46.73
CA ASP A 746 -58.78 -32.11 47.69
C ASP A 746 -60.04 -32.93 48.07
N GLY A 747 -59.96 -34.26 47.94
CA GLY A 747 -61.05 -35.18 48.25
C GLY A 747 -61.18 -35.53 49.74
N LEU A 748 -62.33 -36.08 50.13
CA LEU A 748 -62.58 -36.61 51.48
C LEU A 748 -61.74 -37.87 51.70
N SER A 749 -60.90 -37.89 52.73
CA SER A 749 -60.10 -39.05 53.13
C SER A 749 -60.88 -39.88 54.14
N ILE A 750 -61.06 -41.17 53.88
CA ILE A 750 -61.69 -42.12 54.81
C ILE A 750 -60.86 -43.39 54.93
N ILE A 751 -61.08 -44.16 55.98
CA ILE A 751 -60.36 -45.41 56.24
C ILE A 751 -61.37 -46.54 56.21
N VAL A 752 -61.09 -47.57 55.42
CA VAL A 752 -61.86 -48.81 55.39
C VAL A 752 -60.99 -49.92 55.95
N GLU A 753 -61.49 -50.56 57.00
CA GLU A 753 -60.82 -51.65 57.68
C GLU A 753 -61.24 -52.98 57.06
N VAL A 754 -60.24 -53.78 56.70
CA VAL A 754 -60.40 -55.09 56.08
C VAL A 754 -59.56 -56.14 56.84
N PRO A 755 -60.00 -57.40 56.95
CA PRO A 755 -59.18 -58.45 57.56
C PRO A 755 -57.84 -58.67 56.82
N GLU A 756 -57.86 -58.60 55.49
CA GLU A 756 -56.69 -58.77 54.62
C GLU A 756 -56.78 -57.85 53.39
N ALA A 757 -55.64 -57.50 52.79
CA ALA A 757 -55.60 -56.60 51.64
C ALA A 757 -56.21 -57.20 50.35
N GLY A 758 -56.15 -58.53 50.18
CA GLY A 758 -56.64 -59.19 48.97
C GLY A 758 -56.01 -58.63 47.69
N SER A 759 -56.83 -58.23 46.72
CA SER A 759 -56.42 -57.57 45.47
C SER A 759 -56.38 -56.04 45.54
N LEU A 760 -56.61 -55.46 46.72
CA LEU A 760 -56.61 -54.00 46.89
C LEU A 760 -55.17 -53.46 46.84
N GLY A 761 -54.96 -52.48 45.97
CA GLY A 761 -53.69 -51.77 45.83
C GLY A 761 -53.92 -50.26 45.76
N ILE A 762 -52.82 -49.49 45.83
CA ILE A 762 -52.87 -48.05 45.56
C ILE A 762 -53.35 -47.85 44.12
N GLY A 763 -54.37 -47.01 43.92
CA GLY A 763 -55.02 -46.82 42.62
C GLY A 763 -56.22 -47.72 42.36
N THR A 764 -56.58 -48.64 43.27
CA THR A 764 -57.83 -49.42 43.14
C THR A 764 -59.05 -48.47 43.21
N PRO A 765 -59.99 -48.55 42.26
CA PRO A 765 -61.11 -47.61 42.18
C PRO A 765 -62.14 -47.84 43.28
N VAL A 766 -62.69 -46.73 43.79
CA VAL A 766 -63.83 -46.69 44.70
C VAL A 766 -65.07 -46.30 43.92
N LEU A 767 -66.10 -47.13 44.00
CA LEU A 767 -67.25 -47.13 43.10
C LEU A 767 -68.53 -46.79 43.86
N PHE A 768 -69.35 -45.93 43.26
CA PHE A 768 -70.74 -45.72 43.69
C PHE A 768 -71.66 -46.03 42.51
N ARG A 769 -72.51 -47.05 42.65
CA ARG A 769 -73.38 -47.55 41.57
C ARG A 769 -72.64 -47.83 40.25
N GLY A 770 -71.40 -48.33 40.34
CA GLY A 770 -70.55 -48.65 39.19
C GLY A 770 -69.76 -47.49 38.60
N LEU A 771 -69.95 -46.25 39.05
CA LEU A 771 -69.14 -45.10 38.66
C LEU A 771 -67.95 -44.92 39.61
N GLU A 772 -66.77 -44.67 39.07
CA GLU A 772 -65.59 -44.33 39.86
C GLU A 772 -65.74 -42.93 40.47
N VAL A 773 -65.73 -42.88 41.79
CA VAL A 773 -65.91 -41.66 42.58
C VAL A 773 -64.73 -41.34 43.50
N GLY A 774 -63.85 -42.32 43.71
CA GLY A 774 -62.66 -42.22 44.53
C GLY A 774 -61.63 -43.29 44.18
N THR A 775 -60.53 -43.32 44.91
CA THR A 775 -59.45 -44.30 44.75
C THR A 775 -58.84 -44.68 46.10
N VAL A 776 -58.26 -45.86 46.19
CA VAL A 776 -57.36 -46.25 47.28
C VAL A 776 -56.06 -45.43 47.17
N THR A 777 -55.66 -44.78 48.27
CA THR A 777 -54.48 -43.92 48.35
C THR A 777 -53.35 -44.52 49.18
N GLY A 778 -53.62 -45.55 49.96
CA GLY A 778 -52.63 -46.20 50.80
C GLY A 778 -53.20 -47.43 51.51
N LEU A 779 -52.32 -48.36 51.87
CA LEU A 779 -52.63 -49.49 52.72
C LEU A 779 -51.60 -49.51 53.85
N MET A 780 -52.07 -49.71 55.06
CA MET A 780 -51.20 -49.86 56.23
C MET A 780 -51.78 -50.90 57.18
N LEU A 781 -50.95 -51.59 57.95
CA LEU A 781 -51.45 -52.43 59.02
C LEU A 781 -52.06 -51.55 60.12
N GLY A 782 -53.12 -52.04 60.75
CA GLY A 782 -53.63 -51.50 62.02
C GLY A 782 -52.52 -51.46 63.07
N SER A 783 -52.66 -50.60 64.08
CA SER A 783 -51.65 -50.47 65.14
C SER A 783 -51.36 -51.77 65.91
N MET A 784 -52.30 -52.73 65.88
CA MET A 784 -52.18 -54.07 66.48
C MET A 784 -51.94 -55.18 65.45
N SER A 785 -51.79 -54.85 64.16
CA SER A 785 -51.59 -55.79 63.05
C SER A 785 -52.69 -56.84 62.87
N ASP A 786 -53.90 -56.60 63.40
CA ASP A 786 -55.07 -57.49 63.35
C ASP A 786 -55.96 -57.26 62.11
N ARG A 787 -55.74 -56.16 61.40
CA ARG A 787 -56.48 -55.74 60.20
C ARG A 787 -55.61 -54.85 59.31
N VAL A 788 -55.99 -54.73 58.05
CA VAL A 788 -55.42 -53.75 57.11
C VAL A 788 -56.34 -52.53 57.07
N MET A 789 -55.76 -51.35 57.28
CA MET A 789 -56.42 -50.06 57.11
C MET A 789 -56.17 -49.56 55.69
N VAL A 790 -57.23 -49.56 54.89
CA VAL A 790 -57.22 -49.09 53.50
C VAL A 790 -57.66 -47.63 53.47
N GLN A 791 -56.72 -46.73 53.17
CA GLN A 791 -57.01 -45.32 53.01
C GLN A 791 -57.65 -45.07 51.65
N LEU A 792 -58.84 -44.49 51.64
CA LEU A 792 -59.56 -44.10 50.44
C LEU A 792 -59.64 -42.58 50.35
N ARG A 793 -59.65 -42.06 49.13
CA ARG A 793 -59.96 -40.66 48.88
C ARG A 793 -61.07 -40.52 47.86
N ILE A 794 -62.16 -39.89 48.27
CA ILE A 794 -63.34 -39.62 47.45
C ILE A 794 -63.23 -38.21 46.87
N SER A 795 -63.38 -38.06 45.57
CA SER A 795 -63.26 -36.75 44.92
C SER A 795 -64.23 -35.71 45.51
N LYS A 796 -63.82 -34.43 45.46
CA LYS A 796 -64.60 -33.30 45.99
C LYS A 796 -66.02 -33.22 45.43
N ARG A 797 -66.23 -33.66 44.18
CA ARG A 797 -67.55 -33.72 43.53
C ARG A 797 -68.49 -34.73 44.22
N TYR A 798 -67.97 -35.83 44.74
CA TYR A 798 -68.76 -36.97 45.21
C TYR A 798 -68.72 -37.20 46.73
N GLN A 799 -67.94 -36.41 47.48
CA GLN A 799 -67.85 -36.54 48.95
C GLN A 799 -69.20 -36.49 49.69
N TYR A 800 -70.23 -35.84 49.14
CA TYR A 800 -71.57 -35.77 49.74
C TYR A 800 -72.33 -37.11 49.72
N LEU A 801 -71.86 -38.09 48.93
CA LEU A 801 -72.44 -39.43 48.84
C LEU A 801 -72.06 -40.31 50.03
N VAL A 802 -70.94 -40.02 50.71
CA VAL A 802 -70.50 -40.81 51.87
C VAL A 802 -71.15 -40.29 53.13
N ARG A 803 -71.92 -41.16 53.79
CA ARG A 803 -72.62 -40.89 55.04
C ARG A 803 -72.05 -41.75 56.17
N ASN A 804 -72.30 -41.37 57.41
CA ASN A 804 -71.82 -42.12 58.58
C ASN A 804 -72.31 -43.57 58.63
N ASN A 805 -73.41 -43.89 57.96
CA ASN A 805 -73.97 -45.24 57.84
C ASN A 805 -73.75 -45.86 56.44
N SER A 806 -72.88 -45.29 55.60
CA SER A 806 -72.51 -45.91 54.32
C SER A 806 -71.81 -47.25 54.58
N VAL A 807 -72.18 -48.26 53.80
CA VAL A 807 -71.59 -49.59 53.85
C VAL A 807 -70.71 -49.81 52.63
N PHE A 808 -69.54 -50.42 52.84
CA PHE A 808 -68.54 -50.68 51.81
C PHE A 808 -68.38 -52.19 51.65
N TRP A 809 -68.17 -52.68 50.43
CA TRP A 809 -67.89 -54.08 50.15
C TRP A 809 -66.89 -54.21 49.00
N LEU A 810 -66.26 -55.38 48.90
CA LEU A 810 -65.39 -55.70 47.79
C LEU A 810 -66.24 -55.97 46.54
N ALA A 811 -66.03 -55.18 45.49
CA ALA A 811 -66.62 -55.41 44.18
C ALA A 811 -65.63 -56.22 43.32
N SER A 812 -65.78 -57.55 43.30
CA SER A 812 -64.97 -58.42 42.46
C SER A 812 -65.45 -58.40 41.00
N GLY A 813 -64.51 -58.47 40.05
CA GLY A 813 -64.80 -58.43 38.62
C GLY A 813 -65.61 -59.61 38.06
N TYR A 814 -65.73 -60.73 38.79
CA TYR A 814 -66.60 -61.85 38.45
C TYR A 814 -67.25 -62.43 39.70
N SER A 815 -68.57 -62.59 39.67
CA SER A 815 -69.30 -63.42 40.64
C SER A 815 -70.10 -64.47 39.87
N LEU A 816 -69.89 -65.74 40.19
CA LEU A 816 -70.67 -66.85 39.65
C LEU A 816 -71.65 -67.34 40.70
N ASP A 817 -72.95 -67.15 40.42
CA ASP A 817 -74.03 -67.68 41.24
C ASP A 817 -74.55 -68.97 40.58
N PHE A 818 -74.40 -70.13 41.24
CA PHE A 818 -74.89 -71.42 40.75
C PHE A 818 -76.15 -71.86 41.51
N GLY A 819 -77.25 -72.09 40.79
CA GLY A 819 -78.48 -72.68 41.32
C GLY A 819 -78.82 -74.03 40.65
N LEU A 820 -79.71 -74.80 41.27
CA LEU A 820 -80.13 -76.14 40.81
C LEU A 820 -80.77 -76.17 39.40
N ILE A 821 -81.12 -75.01 38.83
CA ILE A 821 -81.82 -74.88 37.54
C ILE A 821 -81.01 -74.06 36.51
N GLY A 822 -79.78 -73.66 36.84
CA GLY A 822 -78.90 -72.89 35.95
C GLY A 822 -77.96 -71.93 36.71
N GLY A 823 -76.85 -71.56 36.07
CA GLY A 823 -75.88 -70.58 36.59
C GLY A 823 -76.02 -69.23 35.90
N VAL A 824 -75.93 -68.14 36.66
CA VAL A 824 -75.87 -66.76 36.14
C VAL A 824 -74.47 -66.21 36.40
N VAL A 825 -73.81 -65.76 35.33
CA VAL A 825 -72.51 -65.09 35.42
C VAL A 825 -72.73 -63.59 35.37
N LYS A 826 -72.31 -62.88 36.42
CA LYS A 826 -72.22 -61.41 36.41
C LYS A 826 -70.78 -61.03 36.10
N THR A 827 -70.57 -60.40 34.95
CA THR A 827 -69.25 -59.92 34.52
C THR A 827 -69.12 -58.43 34.84
N GLY A 828 -68.16 -58.09 35.69
CA GLY A 828 -67.73 -56.72 35.93
C GLY A 828 -66.88 -56.18 34.77
N THR A 829 -66.42 -54.94 34.90
CA THR A 829 -65.46 -54.35 33.95
C THR A 829 -64.10 -55.03 34.08
N PHE A 830 -63.32 -55.05 32.99
CA PHE A 830 -61.96 -55.61 32.99
C PHE A 830 -61.03 -54.92 34.03
N ASN A 831 -61.25 -53.64 34.33
CA ASN A 831 -60.50 -52.92 35.36
C ASN A 831 -60.81 -53.43 36.78
N GLN A 832 -62.08 -53.78 37.07
CA GLN A 832 -62.48 -54.41 38.33
C GLN A 832 -61.94 -55.85 38.46
N PHE A 833 -61.71 -56.53 37.33
CA PHE A 833 -61.07 -57.84 37.33
C PHE A 833 -59.58 -57.76 37.71
N ILE A 834 -58.85 -56.78 37.16
CA ILE A 834 -57.39 -56.68 37.35
C ILE A 834 -57.02 -56.03 38.70
N ARG A 835 -57.66 -54.92 39.08
CA ARG A 835 -57.28 -54.13 40.26
C ARG A 835 -58.22 -54.30 41.45
N GLY A 836 -59.27 -55.12 41.31
CA GLY A 836 -60.39 -55.13 42.24
C GLY A 836 -61.17 -53.81 42.23
N GLY A 837 -62.11 -53.65 43.15
CA GLY A 837 -62.80 -52.39 43.39
C GLY A 837 -63.47 -52.39 44.76
N ILE A 838 -63.65 -51.22 45.35
CA ILE A 838 -64.44 -51.07 46.58
C ILE A 838 -65.72 -50.36 46.20
N ALA A 839 -66.87 -51.01 46.34
CA ALA A 839 -68.16 -50.38 46.12
C ALA A 839 -68.79 -49.95 47.45
N PHE A 840 -69.62 -48.91 47.41
CA PHE A 840 -70.40 -48.51 48.57
C PHE A 840 -71.81 -48.03 48.21
N ALA A 841 -72.70 -48.12 49.19
CA ALA A 841 -74.05 -47.58 49.14
C ALA A 841 -74.49 -47.11 50.53
N THR A 842 -75.50 -46.24 50.57
CA THR A 842 -76.09 -45.76 51.82
C THR A 842 -77.46 -46.40 52.00
N PRO A 843 -77.70 -47.16 53.07
CA PRO A 843 -79.02 -47.72 53.38
C PRO A 843 -80.09 -46.63 53.54
N PRO A 844 -81.37 -46.92 53.25
CA PRO A 844 -82.44 -45.96 53.39
C PRO A 844 -82.68 -45.69 54.89
N GLY A 845 -82.84 -44.42 55.25
CA GLY A 845 -83.11 -44.01 56.63
C GLY A 845 -83.73 -42.63 56.69
N THR A 846 -84.75 -42.47 57.53
CA THR A 846 -85.39 -41.18 57.84
C THR A 846 -85.25 -40.92 59.35
N PRO A 847 -84.44 -39.92 59.77
CA PRO A 847 -83.72 -38.93 58.95
C PRO A 847 -82.45 -39.48 58.29
N LEU A 848 -81.98 -38.78 57.24
CA LEU A 848 -80.73 -39.11 56.55
C LEU A 848 -79.52 -38.88 57.48
N ALA A 849 -78.59 -39.83 57.52
CA ALA A 849 -77.38 -39.70 58.32
C ALA A 849 -76.47 -38.53 57.86
N PRO A 850 -75.70 -37.92 58.77
CA PRO A 850 -74.73 -36.88 58.42
C PRO A 850 -73.66 -37.37 57.43
N LYS A 851 -73.04 -36.42 56.71
CA LYS A 851 -71.86 -36.67 55.86
C LYS A 851 -70.71 -37.21 56.72
N ALA A 852 -69.94 -38.14 56.17
CA ALA A 852 -68.75 -38.63 56.83
C ALA A 852 -67.70 -37.51 56.96
N GLN A 853 -67.00 -37.51 58.10
CA GLN A 853 -65.88 -36.59 58.34
C GLN A 853 -64.58 -37.20 57.82
N ASP A 854 -63.58 -36.34 57.65
CA ASP A 854 -62.23 -36.77 57.25
C ASP A 854 -61.64 -37.72 58.31
N GLY A 855 -60.99 -38.78 57.85
CA GLY A 855 -60.45 -39.85 58.69
C GLY A 855 -61.50 -40.79 59.29
N LYS A 856 -62.79 -40.74 58.88
CA LYS A 856 -63.81 -41.67 59.38
C LYS A 856 -63.46 -43.12 59.01
N HIS A 857 -63.57 -44.01 60.00
CA HIS A 857 -63.38 -45.46 59.83
C HIS A 857 -64.70 -46.17 59.49
N PHE A 858 -64.62 -47.09 58.54
CA PHE A 858 -65.68 -48.00 58.11
C PHE A 858 -65.17 -49.44 58.08
N LEU A 859 -66.07 -50.40 58.26
CA LEU A 859 -65.75 -51.81 58.05
C LEU A 859 -66.12 -52.20 56.61
N LEU A 860 -65.27 -52.98 55.95
CA LEU A 860 -65.62 -53.61 54.69
C LEU A 860 -66.45 -54.87 54.97
N LEU A 861 -67.61 -54.96 54.35
CA LEU A 861 -68.44 -56.17 54.38
C LEU A 861 -67.84 -57.24 53.48
N GLU A 862 -67.90 -58.50 53.92
CA GLU A 862 -67.41 -59.67 53.18
C GLU A 862 -68.20 -59.92 51.89
N SER A 863 -69.46 -59.47 51.81
CA SER A 863 -70.32 -59.63 50.64
C SER A 863 -71.19 -58.40 50.37
N GLU A 864 -71.60 -58.24 49.11
CA GLU A 864 -72.52 -57.18 48.69
C GLU A 864 -73.89 -57.33 49.38
N PRO A 865 -74.44 -56.28 50.02
CA PRO A 865 -75.76 -56.36 50.68
C PRO A 865 -76.88 -56.65 49.68
N LYS A 866 -77.69 -57.70 49.86
CA LYS A 866 -78.63 -58.16 48.81
C LYS A 866 -79.61 -57.09 48.30
N GLU A 867 -80.06 -56.19 49.17
CA GLU A 867 -81.11 -55.21 48.89
C GLU A 867 -80.57 -53.86 48.38
N TRP A 868 -79.25 -53.70 48.24
CA TRP A 868 -78.63 -52.39 47.96
C TRP A 868 -79.14 -51.71 46.69
N ARG A 869 -79.53 -52.50 45.69
CA ARG A 869 -80.07 -52.02 44.40
C ARG A 869 -81.46 -51.40 44.56
N GLU A 870 -82.23 -51.91 45.51
CA GLU A 870 -83.61 -51.48 45.80
C GLU A 870 -83.66 -50.26 46.72
N TRP A 871 -82.61 -50.01 47.52
CA TRP A 871 -82.57 -48.93 48.50
C TRP A 871 -82.90 -47.55 47.94
N GLY A 872 -82.44 -47.22 46.72
CA GLY A 872 -82.81 -45.96 46.05
C GLY A 872 -82.52 -44.67 46.84
N THR A 873 -81.68 -44.72 47.89
CA THR A 873 -81.57 -43.65 48.88
C THR A 873 -81.25 -42.29 48.26
N ALA A 874 -82.09 -41.29 48.53
CA ALA A 874 -81.88 -39.93 48.06
C ALA A 874 -80.76 -39.25 48.86
N LEU A 875 -79.65 -38.92 48.18
CA LEU A 875 -78.48 -38.27 48.76
C LEU A 875 -78.31 -36.86 48.15
N PRO A 876 -79.00 -35.82 48.65
CA PRO A 876 -78.81 -34.47 48.16
C PRO A 876 -77.43 -33.90 48.55
N ARG A 877 -76.96 -32.94 47.75
CA ARG A 877 -75.67 -32.25 47.94
C ARG A 877 -75.63 -31.38 49.18
#